data_AF-A0A2N2NPN8-F1
#
_entry.id   AF-A0A2N2NPN8-F1
#
_cell.length_a   1.000
_cell.length_b   1.000
_cell.length_c   1.000
_cell.angle_alpha   90.00
_cell.angle_beta   90.00
_cell.angle_gamma   90.00
#
_symmetry.space_group_name_H-M   'P 1'
#
loop_
_entity.id
_entity.type
_entity.pdbx_description
1 polymer ?
#
loop_
_entity_poly.entity_id
_entity_poly.type
_entity_poly.pdbx_seq_one_letter_code
_entity_poly.pdbx_strand_id
1 'polypeptide(L)'
;MYRILNMLPHFAGFNSFFNTKRKNFILSIIICLVLSYNILSTVIPFSTYPKITKLIVVILVLSLSFLLSRYILDNYLFLIYSLSLKQKIQIIVITSVFSFAVSFFSYFQKPLYPIEYNINLQSTTENVNVFIQQEIEDIQQKLIEPKSFTNIDAWDYQTGRINSPINQPLEINYYIFQFINGDLNYKFTFYPQNHVSEAVIKIDNTSYSVNIPDNRKVDEPFIYTIIPPQKASVSSFWNFWQLIFPMMRWLLFFIHFFIGVTIIFSTVLDKKRRIFKYFLFLILSYLFYNALHFQNELFNLHENKIIWLWISVLFFIVVPIAIHFLIKKKPSTRNLLLFLILLLAAGLRIYWINMVPTEQVSDFGSFHYKALQIANNENGVYIEKHSNFVRLLSIIYKISPTHEIFEKVNILFSLLTIFCIYKIGQFTFSKSTGIIAAYLYAIFPSQISMVSIVNTDILSTSLLILSITLIFYFIQKNSLRYLILSSFIMGLCIVIRAPMVIYLPLFMILFIKNPFRFTELKSLKPILLVIISLFMGYFSLKMLVNTVSVENMKIEEYRNVIGPLLMGTNIDSKGRHNIPDSELLYSWNKDEVFKNGMVVILDRIIKNPLEFIKNLKYKYGYMFGNNTYGSDVAFLAKDMNHLTFQTNWPFDTTSIRINFAAFSQYSYWCILFIAMLSTFILNKKIEFTQYFGMIIVISALIAYTFFEVQPRYHSPIIPIFVIFAGISFSFFNLNNK
;
A
#
# COMPACT_ATOMS: atom_id res chain seq x y z
N MET A 1 -72.15 23.95 -14.32
CA MET A 1 -71.45 25.11 -13.71
C MET A 1 -70.43 24.64 -12.65
N TYR A 2 -69.83 23.45 -12.69
CA TYR A 2 -68.64 23.02 -13.45
C TYR A 2 -67.61 24.08 -13.97
N ARG A 3 -67.68 25.36 -13.56
CA ARG A 3 -66.71 26.37 -14.02
C ARG A 3 -66.26 27.43 -12.98
N ILE A 4 -66.46 27.17 -11.69
CA ILE A 4 -65.97 28.06 -10.61
C ILE A 4 -64.97 27.34 -9.66
N LEU A 5 -64.63 26.07 -9.92
CA LEU A 5 -63.72 25.27 -9.08
C LEU A 5 -62.31 25.05 -9.67
N ASN A 6 -61.93 25.76 -10.74
CA ASN A 6 -60.66 25.50 -11.45
C ASN A 6 -59.64 26.65 -11.46
N MET A 7 -59.75 27.64 -10.59
CA MET A 7 -58.72 28.68 -10.47
C MET A 7 -58.48 29.01 -9.02
N LEU A 8 -57.54 28.28 -8.40
CA LEU A 8 -56.55 28.70 -7.39
C LEU A 8 -56.02 27.48 -6.61
N PRO A 9 -54.76 27.08 -6.79
CA PRO A 9 -54.06 26.29 -5.78
C PRO A 9 -52.83 27.06 -5.29
N HIS A 10 -52.94 27.73 -4.14
CA HIS A 10 -51.80 27.94 -3.26
C HIS A 10 -52.25 28.14 -1.81
N PHE A 11 -51.44 27.59 -0.90
CA PHE A 11 -51.51 27.70 0.57
C PHE A 11 -52.40 26.73 1.34
N ALA A 12 -52.05 25.44 1.27
CA ALA A 12 -52.25 24.53 2.40
C ALA A 12 -51.13 23.46 2.41
N GLY A 13 -49.97 23.80 2.97
CA GLY A 13 -48.84 22.87 3.03
C GLY A 13 -47.54 23.47 3.56
N PHE A 14 -47.58 24.23 4.67
CA PHE A 14 -46.37 24.84 5.24
C PHE A 14 -46.00 24.38 6.66
N ASN A 15 -46.83 23.57 7.35
CA ASN A 15 -46.59 23.19 8.75
C ASN A 15 -46.21 21.71 9.00
N SER A 16 -46.05 20.87 7.98
CA SER A 16 -45.50 19.50 8.15
C SER A 16 -44.03 19.35 7.74
N PHE A 17 -43.37 20.44 7.35
CA PHE A 17 -42.05 20.41 6.68
C PHE A 17 -40.84 20.58 7.62
N PHE A 18 -41.06 20.83 8.92
CA PHE A 18 -39.99 21.29 9.82
C PHE A 18 -39.55 20.33 10.93
N ASN A 19 -40.21 19.17 11.14
CA ASN A 19 -39.91 18.33 12.32
C ASN A 19 -39.01 17.10 12.06
N THR A 20 -38.49 16.94 10.84
CA THR A 20 -37.73 15.75 10.39
C THR A 20 -36.23 15.99 10.18
N LYS A 21 -35.76 17.25 10.21
CA LYS A 21 -34.38 17.64 9.87
C LYS A 21 -33.34 17.38 10.99
N ARG A 22 -33.76 17.40 12.25
CA ARG A 22 -32.88 17.22 13.43
C ARG A 22 -32.40 15.77 13.64
N LYS A 23 -33.09 14.79 13.05
CA LYS A 23 -33.01 13.36 13.45
C LYS A 23 -32.14 12.50 12.54
N ASN A 24 -31.92 12.89 11.28
CA ASN A 24 -31.07 12.14 10.34
C ASN A 24 -29.58 12.47 10.50
N PHE A 25 -29.25 13.65 11.03
CA PHE A 25 -27.89 14.08 11.28
C PHE A 25 -27.30 13.44 12.55
N ILE A 26 -28.12 13.25 13.60
CA ILE A 26 -27.76 12.46 14.80
C ILE A 26 -27.27 11.05 14.41
N LEU A 27 -27.84 10.45 13.37
CA LEU A 27 -27.45 9.12 12.89
C LEU A 27 -26.10 9.14 12.15
N SER A 28 -25.87 10.09 11.24
CA SER A 28 -24.57 10.27 10.57
C SER A 28 -23.46 10.62 11.55
N ILE A 29 -23.80 11.35 12.60
CA ILE A 29 -22.94 11.62 13.74
C ILE A 29 -22.59 10.32 14.44
N ILE A 30 -23.56 9.59 15.00
CA ILE A 30 -23.34 8.31 15.70
C ILE A 30 -22.50 7.37 14.84
N ILE A 31 -22.73 7.36 13.52
CA ILE A 31 -21.94 6.62 12.55
C ILE A 31 -20.46 7.07 12.54
N CYS A 32 -20.19 8.38 12.46
CA CYS A 32 -18.85 8.95 12.57
C CYS A 32 -18.22 8.73 13.96
N LEU A 33 -19.00 8.77 15.06
CA LEU A 33 -18.50 8.57 16.43
C LEU A 33 -18.07 7.11 16.66
N VAL A 34 -18.85 6.17 16.13
CA VAL A 34 -18.53 4.74 16.11
C VAL A 34 -17.33 4.47 15.20
N LEU A 35 -17.19 5.19 14.08
CA LEU A 35 -16.02 5.13 13.19
C LEU A 35 -14.76 5.67 13.88
N SER A 36 -14.84 6.84 14.51
CA SER A 36 -13.78 7.43 15.31
C SER A 36 -13.42 6.51 16.48
N TYR A 37 -14.39 5.92 17.16
CA TYR A 37 -14.16 4.91 18.20
C TYR A 37 -13.45 3.67 17.65
N ASN A 38 -13.88 3.13 16.51
CA ASN A 38 -13.23 1.97 15.89
C ASN A 38 -11.82 2.28 15.39
N ILE A 39 -11.56 3.50 14.90
CA ILE A 39 -10.23 3.97 14.47
C ILE A 39 -9.33 4.27 15.68
N LEU A 40 -9.85 4.94 16.71
CA LEU A 40 -9.12 5.19 17.96
C LEU A 40 -8.78 3.88 18.66
N SER A 41 -9.67 2.89 18.61
CA SER A 41 -9.41 1.53 19.12
C SER A 41 -8.49 0.69 18.25
N THR A 42 -8.14 1.12 17.02
CA THR A 42 -7.06 0.50 16.23
C THR A 42 -5.70 1.12 16.55
N VAL A 43 -5.67 2.43 16.81
CA VAL A 43 -4.43 3.17 17.11
C VAL A 43 -4.02 2.99 18.57
N ILE A 44 -4.99 2.79 19.45
CA ILE A 44 -4.78 2.64 20.88
C ILE A 44 -5.19 1.22 21.27
N PRO A 45 -4.23 0.30 21.50
CA PRO A 45 -4.56 -1.06 21.89
C PRO A 45 -5.27 -1.00 23.24
N PHE A 46 -6.60 -1.19 23.24
CA PHE A 46 -7.39 -1.16 24.47
C PHE A 46 -6.83 -2.10 25.54
N SER A 47 -6.15 -3.17 25.14
CA SER A 47 -5.42 -4.10 26.01
C SER A 47 -4.38 -3.46 26.95
N THR A 48 -3.89 -2.25 26.67
CA THR A 48 -2.89 -1.57 27.52
C THR A 48 -3.48 -0.73 28.65
N TYR A 49 -4.79 -0.48 28.65
CA TYR A 49 -5.43 0.35 29.68
C TYR A 49 -5.96 -0.47 30.86
N PRO A 50 -5.76 0.00 32.11
CA PRO A 50 -6.54 -0.43 33.26
C PRO A 50 -8.05 -0.32 32.98
N LYS A 51 -8.87 -1.22 33.54
CA LYS A 51 -10.33 -1.31 33.26
C LYS A 51 -11.07 0.04 33.37
N ILE A 52 -10.71 0.87 34.36
CA ILE A 52 -11.31 2.18 34.58
C ILE A 52 -10.93 3.17 33.48
N THR A 53 -9.68 3.20 33.05
CA THR A 53 -9.20 4.02 31.93
C THR A 53 -9.83 3.63 30.61
N LYS A 54 -10.08 2.33 30.36
CA LYS A 54 -10.87 1.88 29.19
C LYS A 54 -12.25 2.53 29.19
N LEU A 55 -12.94 2.50 30.35
CA LEU A 55 -14.27 3.08 30.52
C LEU A 55 -14.24 4.60 30.32
N ILE A 56 -13.23 5.29 30.88
CA ILE A 56 -13.06 6.74 30.73
C ILE A 56 -12.80 7.11 29.26
N VAL A 57 -11.92 6.40 28.55
CA VAL A 57 -11.66 6.64 27.12
C VAL A 57 -12.91 6.41 26.28
N VAL A 58 -13.68 5.35 26.54
CA VAL A 58 -14.98 5.13 25.88
C VAL A 58 -15.91 6.32 26.12
N ILE A 59 -16.08 6.75 27.37
CA ILE A 59 -16.94 7.87 27.74
C ILE A 59 -16.46 9.17 27.09
N LEU A 60 -15.17 9.45 27.12
CA LEU A 60 -14.57 10.68 26.63
C LEU A 60 -14.64 10.75 25.10
N VAL A 61 -14.38 9.64 24.40
CA VAL A 61 -14.57 9.53 22.95
C VAL A 61 -16.04 9.75 22.61
N LEU A 62 -16.99 9.12 23.30
CA LEU A 62 -18.43 9.34 23.09
C LEU A 62 -18.86 10.79 23.35
N SER A 63 -18.26 11.44 24.35
CA SER A 63 -18.57 12.82 24.75
C SER A 63 -18.03 13.86 23.77
N LEU A 64 -16.76 13.73 23.36
CA LEU A 64 -16.11 14.62 22.40
C LEU A 64 -16.79 14.53 21.03
N SER A 65 -17.11 13.30 20.67
CA SER A 65 -17.94 12.93 19.54
C SER A 65 -19.30 13.63 19.58
N PHE A 66 -20.00 13.61 20.72
CA PHE A 66 -21.26 14.33 20.90
C PHE A 66 -21.12 15.87 20.78
N LEU A 67 -20.05 16.47 21.32
CA LEU A 67 -19.83 17.93 21.26
C LEU A 67 -19.50 18.41 19.84
N LEU A 68 -18.61 17.71 19.13
CA LEU A 68 -18.25 18.01 17.73
C LEU A 68 -19.47 17.92 16.82
N SER A 69 -20.35 16.96 17.13
CA SER A 69 -21.60 16.76 16.44
C SER A 69 -22.55 17.95 16.54
N ARG A 70 -22.60 18.59 17.71
CA ARG A 70 -23.48 19.72 17.99
C ARG A 70 -23.01 20.99 17.29
N TYR A 71 -21.71 21.26 17.28
CA TYR A 71 -21.13 22.43 16.61
C TYR A 71 -21.33 22.43 15.08
N ILE A 72 -21.25 21.25 14.45
CA ILE A 72 -21.47 21.11 13.00
C ILE A 72 -22.98 21.18 12.66
N LEU A 73 -23.84 20.75 13.59
CA LEU A 73 -25.31 20.84 13.51
C LEU A 73 -25.79 22.28 13.32
N ASP A 74 -25.17 23.19 14.07
CA ASP A 74 -25.62 24.58 14.16
C ASP A 74 -25.19 25.42 12.95
N ASN A 75 -24.20 24.97 12.17
CA ASN A 75 -23.53 25.84 11.19
C ASN A 75 -23.71 25.47 9.69
N TYR A 76 -24.12 24.24 9.31
CA TYR A 76 -23.90 23.79 7.91
C TYR A 76 -25.01 23.05 7.14
N LEU A 77 -26.16 22.66 7.71
CA LEU A 77 -27.01 21.61 7.08
C LEU A 77 -28.52 21.92 6.99
N PHE A 78 -28.90 22.88 6.12
CA PHE A 78 -30.31 23.23 5.89
C PHE A 78 -31.04 22.47 4.76
N LEU A 79 -30.40 21.52 4.05
CA LEU A 79 -30.93 20.92 2.81
C LEU A 79 -30.69 19.38 2.73
N ILE A 80 -31.77 18.58 2.47
CA ILE A 80 -31.82 17.26 1.75
C ILE A 80 -32.30 15.96 2.53
N TYR A 81 -33.54 15.50 2.20
CA TYR A 81 -34.27 14.18 2.19
C TYR A 81 -34.55 13.22 3.41
N SER A 82 -35.60 12.36 3.25
CA SER A 82 -36.43 11.67 4.29
C SER A 82 -36.49 10.12 4.21
N LEU A 83 -36.40 9.43 5.37
CA LEU A 83 -36.56 7.96 5.56
C LEU A 83 -37.83 7.59 6.35
N SER A 84 -38.32 6.34 6.21
CA SER A 84 -39.48 5.80 6.97
C SER A 84 -39.14 5.43 8.44
N LEU A 85 -40.13 5.47 9.35
CA LEU A 85 -39.95 5.19 10.78
C LEU A 85 -39.43 3.76 11.06
N LYS A 86 -39.94 2.77 10.31
CA LYS A 86 -39.53 1.37 10.43
C LYS A 86 -38.05 1.18 10.10
N GLN A 87 -37.57 1.81 9.02
CA GLN A 87 -36.15 1.79 8.64
C GLN A 87 -35.29 2.46 9.72
N LYS A 88 -35.75 3.59 10.30
CA LYS A 88 -35.03 4.28 11.38
C LYS A 88 -34.86 3.42 12.63
N ILE A 89 -35.92 2.74 13.06
CA ILE A 89 -35.88 1.84 14.23
C ILE A 89 -34.94 0.67 13.94
N GLN A 90 -35.04 0.06 12.76
CA GLN A 90 -34.13 -1.02 12.36
C GLN A 90 -32.66 -0.58 12.43
N ILE A 91 -32.33 0.62 11.94
CA ILE A 91 -30.96 1.12 11.96
C ILE A 91 -30.50 1.40 13.39
N ILE A 92 -31.30 2.06 14.23
CA ILE A 92 -30.92 2.37 15.62
C ILE A 92 -30.69 1.08 16.41
N VAL A 93 -31.58 0.09 16.25
CA VAL A 93 -31.44 -1.22 16.91
C VAL A 93 -30.18 -1.91 16.42
N ILE A 94 -29.93 -1.96 15.11
CA ILE A 94 -28.73 -2.56 14.53
C ILE A 94 -27.46 -1.85 15.05
N THR A 95 -27.37 -0.52 14.96
CA THR A 95 -26.20 0.23 15.43
C THR A 95 -25.99 0.11 16.94
N SER A 96 -27.06 0.07 17.74
CA SER A 96 -26.97 -0.07 19.20
C SER A 96 -26.56 -1.48 19.60
N VAL A 97 -27.15 -2.52 18.99
CA VAL A 97 -26.76 -3.91 19.20
C VAL A 97 -25.31 -4.14 18.81
N PHE A 98 -24.86 -3.56 17.69
CA PHE A 98 -23.47 -3.69 17.25
C PHE A 98 -22.50 -2.86 18.09
N SER A 99 -22.83 -1.63 18.47
CA SER A 99 -21.98 -0.81 19.36
C SER A 99 -21.88 -1.42 20.76
N PHE A 100 -22.97 -2.00 21.25
CA PHE A 100 -23.00 -2.78 22.48
C PHE A 100 -22.18 -4.05 22.33
N ALA A 101 -22.33 -4.82 21.25
CA ALA A 101 -21.51 -6.02 21.00
C ALA A 101 -20.02 -5.66 20.96
N VAL A 102 -19.62 -4.64 20.20
CA VAL A 102 -18.22 -4.19 20.16
C VAL A 102 -17.75 -3.73 21.54
N SER A 103 -18.52 -2.90 22.26
CA SER A 103 -18.13 -2.43 23.59
C SER A 103 -18.07 -3.56 24.62
N PHE A 104 -19.03 -4.50 24.57
CA PHE A 104 -19.07 -5.70 25.39
C PHE A 104 -17.82 -6.54 25.12
N PHE A 105 -17.57 -6.93 23.87
CA PHE A 105 -16.40 -7.74 23.51
C PHE A 105 -15.06 -7.01 23.73
N SER A 106 -14.99 -5.68 23.56
CA SER A 106 -13.80 -4.87 23.88
C SER A 106 -13.60 -4.68 25.40
N TYR A 107 -14.66 -4.63 26.20
CA TYR A 107 -14.60 -4.60 27.66
C TYR A 107 -14.14 -5.94 28.22
N PHE A 108 -14.62 -7.04 27.62
CA PHE A 108 -14.24 -8.41 27.97
C PHE A 108 -12.92 -8.87 27.34
N GLN A 109 -12.27 -8.07 26.48
CA GLN A 109 -10.85 -8.29 26.17
C GLN A 109 -10.09 -8.31 27.48
N LYS A 110 -9.74 -9.52 27.92
CA LYS A 110 -8.62 -9.69 28.83
C LYS A 110 -7.43 -9.00 28.17
N PRO A 111 -6.58 -8.29 28.93
CA PRO A 111 -5.33 -7.82 28.36
C PRO A 111 -4.70 -9.02 27.65
N LEU A 112 -4.19 -8.81 26.43
CA LEU A 112 -3.08 -9.63 25.98
C LEU A 112 -2.16 -9.67 27.20
N TYR A 113 -1.97 -10.83 27.83
CA TYR A 113 -1.19 -10.82 29.05
C TYR A 113 0.18 -10.34 28.62
N PRO A 114 0.70 -9.25 29.20
CA PRO A 114 2.08 -8.96 28.99
C PRO A 114 2.84 -10.13 29.59
N ILE A 115 3.54 -10.86 28.73
CA ILE A 115 4.44 -11.88 29.19
C ILE A 115 5.79 -11.20 29.31
N GLU A 116 6.19 -11.04 30.55
CA GLU A 116 7.52 -10.60 30.91
C GLU A 116 8.45 -11.80 30.79
N TYR A 117 9.44 -11.72 29.92
CA TYR A 117 10.54 -12.66 29.88
C TYR A 117 11.79 -11.94 30.35
N ASN A 118 12.40 -12.47 31.41
CA ASN A 118 13.74 -12.09 31.82
C ASN A 118 14.72 -13.00 31.07
N ILE A 119 15.44 -12.44 30.09
CA ILE A 119 16.51 -13.18 29.41
C ILE A 119 17.84 -12.74 29.99
N ASN A 120 18.54 -13.67 30.62
CA ASN A 120 19.88 -13.48 31.15
C ASN A 120 20.86 -14.26 30.28
N LEU A 121 21.84 -13.59 29.68
CA LEU A 121 22.95 -14.27 29.02
C LEU A 121 24.18 -14.17 29.89
N GLN A 122 24.72 -15.32 30.27
CA GLN A 122 25.99 -15.43 30.97
C GLN A 122 27.02 -16.13 30.09
N SER A 123 28.23 -15.58 29.96
CA SER A 123 29.32 -16.25 29.23
C SER A 123 30.63 -16.22 30.01
N THR A 124 31.46 -17.24 29.77
CA THR A 124 32.73 -17.48 30.46
C THR A 124 33.97 -16.95 29.73
N THR A 125 33.80 -16.35 28.54
CA THR A 125 34.93 -15.93 27.67
C THR A 125 34.84 -14.48 27.19
N GLU A 126 35.96 -13.96 26.71
CA GLU A 126 36.09 -12.61 26.15
C GLU A 126 35.31 -12.45 24.83
N ASN A 127 34.71 -11.27 24.63
CA ASN A 127 34.15 -10.80 23.36
C ASN A 127 33.08 -11.72 22.74
N VAL A 128 31.94 -11.86 23.41
CA VAL A 128 30.79 -12.59 22.87
C VAL A 128 30.01 -11.71 21.89
N ASN A 129 30.01 -12.09 20.62
CA ASN A 129 29.12 -11.52 19.63
C ASN A 129 27.84 -12.35 19.60
N VAL A 130 26.76 -11.80 20.13
CA VAL A 130 25.45 -12.45 20.18
C VAL A 130 24.36 -11.53 19.64
N PHE A 131 23.69 -11.96 18.58
CA PHE A 131 22.45 -11.32 18.15
C PHE A 131 21.26 -12.09 18.68
N ILE A 132 20.37 -11.40 19.38
CA ILE A 132 19.10 -11.99 19.79
C ILE A 132 18.01 -11.49 18.84
N GLN A 133 17.33 -12.42 18.22
CA GLN A 133 16.21 -12.18 17.35
C GLN A 133 15.00 -12.91 17.91
N GLN A 134 13.92 -12.19 18.17
CA GLN A 134 12.64 -12.80 18.50
C GLN A 134 11.88 -13.10 17.21
N GLU A 135 11.18 -14.22 17.19
CA GLU A 135 10.33 -14.66 16.10
C GLU A 135 8.94 -15.00 16.66
N ILE A 136 7.91 -14.32 16.16
CA ILE A 136 6.51 -14.53 16.54
C ILE A 136 5.72 -14.76 15.27
N GLU A 137 5.15 -15.95 15.07
CA GLU A 137 4.42 -16.29 13.84
C GLU A 137 5.21 -15.95 12.54
N ASP A 138 6.50 -16.27 12.53
CA ASP A 138 7.49 -15.97 11.47
C ASP A 138 7.81 -14.49 11.26
N ILE A 139 7.34 -13.60 12.13
CA ILE A 139 7.74 -12.18 12.14
C ILE A 139 9.00 -12.07 13.00
N GLN A 140 10.10 -11.74 12.34
CA GLN A 140 11.41 -11.59 12.96
C GLN A 140 11.64 -10.16 13.43
N GLN A 141 12.02 -9.98 14.68
CA GLN A 141 12.37 -8.69 15.25
C GLN A 141 13.69 -8.82 16.02
N LYS A 142 14.65 -7.94 15.76
CA LYS A 142 15.92 -7.91 16.51
C LYS A 142 15.71 -7.19 17.84
N LEU A 143 16.29 -7.71 18.92
CA LEU A 143 16.36 -7.04 20.21
C LEU A 143 17.65 -6.21 20.25
N ILE A 144 17.52 -4.89 20.31
CA ILE A 144 18.64 -3.97 20.05
C ILE A 144 19.24 -3.38 21.34
N GLU A 145 18.50 -3.36 22.45
CA GLU A 145 18.99 -2.76 23.70
C GLU A 145 18.62 -3.61 24.92
N PRO A 146 19.61 -4.07 25.73
CA PRO A 146 19.35 -4.73 27.01
C PRO A 146 18.95 -3.72 28.10
N LYS A 147 18.20 -4.18 29.12
CA LYS A 147 17.78 -3.33 30.24
C LYS A 147 18.95 -2.95 31.15
N SER A 148 19.86 -3.87 31.35
CA SER A 148 21.06 -3.68 32.15
C SER A 148 22.09 -4.75 31.80
N PHE A 149 23.35 -4.45 32.06
CA PHE A 149 24.44 -5.39 31.89
C PHE A 149 25.53 -5.12 32.92
N THR A 150 26.28 -6.15 33.29
CA THR A 150 27.46 -6.05 34.15
C THR A 150 28.68 -6.57 33.41
N ASN A 151 29.84 -5.98 33.70
CA ASN A 151 31.12 -6.34 33.08
C ASN A 151 31.14 -6.19 31.54
N ILE A 152 30.60 -5.07 31.02
CA ILE A 152 30.71 -4.67 29.60
C ILE A 152 31.41 -3.31 29.54
N ASP A 153 32.39 -3.16 28.65
CA ASP A 153 33.08 -1.90 28.40
C ASP A 153 32.28 -0.96 27.46
N ALA A 154 31.66 -1.52 26.42
CA ALA A 154 30.78 -0.78 25.51
C ALA A 154 29.77 -1.70 24.79
N TRP A 155 28.53 -1.20 24.61
CA TRP A 155 27.52 -1.82 23.74
C TRP A 155 27.56 -1.17 22.35
N ASP A 156 27.87 -1.95 21.32
CA ASP A 156 27.77 -1.46 19.94
C ASP A 156 26.32 -1.55 19.44
N TYR A 157 25.63 -0.40 19.43
CA TYR A 157 24.25 -0.26 18.96
C TYR A 157 24.04 -0.66 17.49
N GLN A 158 25.09 -0.68 16.66
CA GLN A 158 25.02 -1.01 15.24
C GLN A 158 25.22 -2.51 15.00
N THR A 159 26.14 -3.13 15.72
CA THR A 159 26.57 -4.52 15.50
C THR A 159 26.17 -5.48 16.61
N GLY A 160 25.51 -5.04 17.68
CA GLY A 160 25.19 -5.89 18.83
C GLY A 160 26.42 -6.52 19.50
N ARG A 161 27.62 -5.99 19.20
CA ARG A 161 28.92 -6.49 19.68
C ARG A 161 29.15 -6.01 21.10
N ILE A 162 29.68 -6.93 21.91
CA ILE A 162 29.90 -6.72 23.32
C ILE A 162 31.37 -7.00 23.62
N ASN A 163 32.08 -5.97 24.06
CA ASN A 163 33.45 -6.10 24.56
C ASN A 163 33.39 -6.19 26.09
N SER A 164 33.99 -7.25 26.65
CA SER A 164 34.04 -7.51 28.10
C SER A 164 35.50 -7.54 28.57
N PRO A 165 35.81 -7.02 29.78
CA PRO A 165 37.12 -7.16 30.39
C PRO A 165 37.45 -8.62 30.78
N ILE A 166 38.75 -8.90 30.90
CA ILE A 166 39.36 -10.24 31.06
C ILE A 166 38.84 -10.99 32.29
N ASN A 167 38.47 -12.27 32.12
CA ASN A 167 38.21 -13.28 33.17
C ASN A 167 37.03 -13.01 34.15
N GLN A 168 36.01 -12.26 33.74
CA GLN A 168 34.77 -12.17 34.53
C GLN A 168 33.56 -12.63 33.71
N PRO A 169 32.60 -13.33 34.33
CA PRO A 169 31.37 -13.67 33.64
C PRO A 169 30.62 -12.39 33.26
N LEU A 170 30.32 -12.28 31.97
CA LEU A 170 29.48 -11.24 31.40
C LEU A 170 28.02 -11.56 31.74
N GLU A 171 27.21 -10.59 32.17
CA GLU A 171 25.76 -10.76 32.37
C GLU A 171 24.98 -9.71 31.59
N ILE A 172 24.11 -10.15 30.68
CA ILE A 172 23.21 -9.28 29.92
C ILE A 172 21.78 -9.59 30.30
N ASN A 173 21.06 -8.58 30.79
CA ASN A 173 19.67 -8.72 31.19
C ASN A 173 18.75 -8.01 30.21
N TYR A 174 17.98 -8.79 29.45
CA TYR A 174 16.84 -8.28 28.69
C TYR A 174 15.56 -8.41 29.49
N TYR A 175 14.77 -7.35 29.42
CA TYR A 175 13.42 -7.33 29.96
C TYR A 175 12.46 -7.14 28.81
N ILE A 176 11.80 -8.23 28.42
CA ILE A 176 10.91 -8.21 27.27
C ILE A 176 9.49 -8.26 27.80
N PHE A 177 8.79 -7.14 27.65
CA PHE A 177 7.38 -7.04 27.95
C PHE A 177 6.62 -7.12 26.63
N GLN A 178 5.94 -8.23 26.38
CA GLN A 178 5.29 -8.42 25.09
C GLN A 178 3.96 -9.14 25.15
N PHE A 179 3.16 -8.88 24.12
CA PHE A 179 1.83 -9.42 23.94
C PHE A 179 1.89 -10.54 22.90
N ILE A 180 1.71 -11.80 23.32
CA ILE A 180 1.91 -12.97 22.45
C ILE A 180 0.58 -13.60 22.06
N ASN A 181 0.44 -13.93 20.78
CA ASN A 181 -0.69 -14.63 20.18
C ASN A 181 -0.27 -15.89 19.37
N GLY A 182 1.01 -16.26 19.41
CA GLY A 182 1.56 -17.40 18.67
C GLY A 182 2.77 -18.02 19.36
N ASP A 183 3.44 -18.96 18.69
CA ASP A 183 4.68 -19.54 19.21
C ASP A 183 5.78 -18.48 19.15
N LEU A 184 6.30 -18.13 20.32
CA LEU A 184 7.44 -17.24 20.47
C LEU A 184 8.71 -18.08 20.43
N ASN A 185 9.63 -17.74 19.56
CA ASN A 185 10.97 -18.34 19.53
C ASN A 185 12.02 -17.23 19.70
N TYR A 186 13.06 -17.51 20.48
CA TYR A 186 14.24 -16.67 20.55
C TYR A 186 15.38 -17.34 19.79
N LYS A 187 15.89 -16.67 18.76
CA LYS A 187 17.06 -17.07 17.99
C LYS A 187 18.27 -16.27 18.50
N PHE A 188 19.27 -16.98 18.99
CA PHE A 188 20.54 -16.45 19.45
C PHE A 188 21.60 -16.80 18.42
N THR A 189 22.14 -15.81 17.72
CA THR A 189 23.21 -16.00 16.74
C THR A 189 24.54 -15.67 17.39
N PHE A 190 25.36 -16.69 17.60
CA PHE A 190 26.72 -16.59 18.13
C PHE A 190 27.73 -16.60 16.98
N TYR A 191 28.74 -15.74 17.04
CA TYR A 191 29.86 -15.83 16.12
C TYR A 191 30.96 -16.74 16.67
N PRO A 192 31.64 -17.52 15.82
CA PRO A 192 32.76 -18.35 16.23
C PRO A 192 33.84 -17.53 16.97
N GLN A 193 34.41 -18.09 18.03
CA GLN A 193 35.45 -17.46 18.86
C GLN A 193 36.80 -18.19 18.74
N ASN A 194 37.91 -17.55 19.11
CA ASN A 194 39.26 -18.14 19.01
C ASN A 194 39.45 -19.46 19.81
N HIS A 195 38.56 -19.74 20.76
CA HIS A 195 38.53 -20.94 21.59
C HIS A 195 37.07 -21.38 21.80
N VAL A 196 36.86 -22.67 22.10
CA VAL A 196 35.54 -23.19 22.48
C VAL A 196 35.08 -22.51 23.76
N SER A 197 33.87 -21.96 23.76
CA SER A 197 33.30 -21.26 24.91
C SER A 197 31.89 -21.75 25.23
N GLU A 198 31.45 -21.52 26.46
CA GLU A 198 30.09 -21.84 26.90
C GLU A 198 29.33 -20.54 27.23
N ALA A 199 28.10 -20.46 26.73
CA ALA A 199 27.13 -19.44 27.09
C ALA A 199 25.91 -20.10 27.76
N VAL A 200 25.50 -19.57 28.90
CA VAL A 200 24.28 -19.96 29.60
C VAL A 200 23.22 -18.91 29.34
N ILE A 201 22.15 -19.29 28.64
CA ILE A 201 20.97 -18.45 28.43
C ILE A 201 19.94 -18.86 29.48
N LYS A 202 19.52 -17.95 30.35
CA LYS A 202 18.36 -18.15 31.22
C LYS A 202 17.18 -17.37 30.70
N ILE A 203 16.04 -18.03 30.54
CA ILE A 203 14.76 -17.37 30.25
C ILE A 203 13.85 -17.67 31.44
N ASP A 204 13.56 -16.63 32.22
CA ASP A 204 12.92 -16.74 33.53
C ASP A 204 13.66 -17.72 34.47
N ASN A 205 13.04 -18.86 34.82
CA ASN A 205 13.61 -19.87 35.71
C ASN A 205 14.27 -21.04 34.96
N THR A 206 14.27 -21.03 33.63
CA THR A 206 14.82 -22.12 32.81
C THR A 206 16.17 -21.71 32.24
N SER A 207 17.19 -22.56 32.43
CA SER A 207 18.56 -22.32 31.94
C SER A 207 18.90 -23.25 30.78
N TYR A 208 19.59 -22.73 29.76
CA TYR A 208 20.00 -23.42 28.54
C TYR A 208 21.50 -23.19 28.32
N SER A 209 22.30 -24.26 28.37
CA SER A 209 23.74 -24.20 28.06
C SER A 209 23.98 -24.35 26.56
N VAL A 210 24.80 -23.47 26.00
CA VAL A 210 25.15 -23.42 24.57
C VAL A 210 26.66 -23.44 24.41
N ASN A 211 27.17 -24.42 23.69
CA ASN A 211 28.58 -24.50 23.32
C ASN A 211 28.82 -23.72 22.02
N ILE A 212 29.68 -22.70 22.10
CA ILE A 212 30.08 -21.87 20.97
C ILE A 212 31.35 -22.49 20.35
N PRO A 213 31.33 -22.83 19.05
CA PRO A 213 32.45 -23.47 18.38
C PRO A 213 33.64 -22.53 18.12
N ASP A 214 34.83 -23.13 18.03
CA ASP A 214 36.10 -22.46 17.71
C ASP A 214 36.13 -22.00 16.25
N ASN A 215 36.49 -20.73 16.00
CA ASN A 215 36.57 -20.09 14.70
C ASN A 215 37.63 -20.70 13.76
N ARG A 216 38.55 -21.49 14.29
CA ARG A 216 39.50 -22.27 13.46
C ARG A 216 38.84 -23.46 12.75
N LYS A 217 37.58 -23.77 13.07
CA LYS A 217 36.84 -24.92 12.51
C LYS A 217 35.60 -24.53 11.71
N VAL A 218 35.00 -23.36 11.96
CA VAL A 218 33.76 -22.90 11.33
C VAL A 218 33.81 -21.38 11.20
N ASP A 219 33.62 -20.85 10.00
CA ASP A 219 33.60 -19.40 9.73
C ASP A 219 32.19 -18.79 9.83
N GLU A 220 31.14 -19.62 9.83
CA GLU A 220 29.75 -19.18 9.82
C GLU A 220 29.15 -18.97 11.22
N PRO A 221 28.22 -18.01 11.38
CA PRO A 221 27.52 -17.78 12.65
C PRO A 221 26.67 -18.98 13.05
N PHE A 222 26.76 -19.39 14.31
CA PHE A 222 25.99 -20.48 14.89
C PHE A 222 24.66 -19.94 15.46
N ILE A 223 23.53 -20.47 15.00
CA ILE A 223 22.20 -20.05 15.46
C ILE A 223 21.62 -21.08 16.44
N TYR A 224 21.32 -20.64 17.66
CA TYR A 224 20.65 -21.41 18.70
C TYR A 224 19.22 -20.92 18.89
N THR A 225 18.22 -21.79 18.74
CA THR A 225 16.80 -21.41 18.88
C THR A 225 16.24 -21.96 20.18
N ILE A 226 15.65 -21.08 21.00
CA ILE A 226 14.98 -21.43 22.24
C ILE A 226 13.49 -21.15 22.12
N ILE A 227 12.69 -22.17 22.41
CA ILE A 227 11.25 -22.03 22.66
C ILE A 227 11.11 -21.82 24.18
N PRO A 228 10.71 -20.61 24.64
CA PRO A 228 10.56 -20.35 26.05
C PRO A 228 9.41 -21.20 26.63
N PRO A 229 9.47 -21.55 27.92
CA PRO A 229 8.40 -22.30 28.56
C PRO A 229 7.07 -21.55 28.39
N GLN A 230 6.04 -22.27 27.92
CA GLN A 230 4.72 -21.70 27.68
C GLN A 230 4.12 -21.20 29.01
N LYS A 231 4.18 -19.89 29.25
CA LYS A 231 3.36 -19.23 30.28
C LYS A 231 1.91 -19.31 29.80
N ALA A 232 1.00 -19.79 30.66
CA ALA A 232 -0.38 -20.17 30.34
C ALA A 232 -1.01 -19.24 29.28
N SER A 233 -1.02 -19.72 28.04
CA SER A 233 -1.48 -18.97 26.90
C SER A 233 -3.01 -18.93 26.87
N VAL A 234 -3.51 -17.90 26.21
CA VAL A 234 -4.93 -17.51 26.20
C VAL A 234 -5.78 -18.68 25.69
N SER A 235 -6.96 -18.90 26.31
CA SER A 235 -7.82 -20.06 25.99
C SER A 235 -8.10 -20.17 24.49
N SER A 236 -8.35 -21.39 24.00
CA SER A 236 -8.71 -21.67 22.59
C SER A 236 -9.81 -20.75 22.04
N PHE A 237 -10.74 -20.34 22.90
CA PHE A 237 -11.75 -19.33 22.60
C PHE A 237 -11.14 -17.97 22.19
N TRP A 238 -10.12 -17.49 22.89
CA TRP A 238 -9.48 -16.20 22.61
C TRP A 238 -8.56 -16.24 21.40
N ASN A 239 -7.88 -17.36 21.12
CA ASN A 239 -7.12 -17.52 19.88
C ASN A 239 -8.07 -17.51 18.67
N PHE A 240 -9.19 -18.22 18.76
CA PHE A 240 -10.26 -18.17 17.77
C PHE A 240 -10.86 -16.77 17.63
N TRP A 241 -11.07 -16.08 18.76
CA TRP A 241 -11.60 -14.72 18.76
C TRP A 241 -10.62 -13.72 18.16
N GLN A 242 -9.31 -13.80 18.44
CA GLN A 242 -8.29 -12.93 17.84
C GLN A 242 -8.10 -13.19 16.35
N LEU A 243 -8.26 -14.43 15.89
CA LEU A 243 -8.28 -14.77 14.47
C LEU A 243 -9.45 -14.08 13.74
N ILE A 244 -10.63 -14.10 14.35
CA ILE A 244 -11.87 -13.63 13.74
C ILE A 244 -12.11 -12.14 14.01
N PHE A 245 -11.60 -11.57 15.10
CA PHE A 245 -11.86 -10.20 15.53
C PHE A 245 -11.47 -9.15 14.47
N PRO A 246 -10.31 -9.22 13.80
CA PRO A 246 -10.01 -8.34 12.67
C PRO A 246 -11.03 -8.46 11.54
N MET A 247 -11.45 -9.68 11.21
CA MET A 247 -12.43 -9.95 10.15
C MET A 247 -13.82 -9.48 10.54
N MET A 248 -14.27 -9.72 11.78
CA MET A 248 -15.51 -9.20 12.33
C MET A 248 -15.48 -7.69 12.40
N ARG A 249 -14.36 -7.07 12.81
CA ARG A 249 -14.21 -5.61 12.86
C ARG A 249 -14.28 -5.00 11.48
N TRP A 250 -13.62 -5.60 10.49
CA TRP A 250 -13.76 -5.20 9.10
C TRP A 250 -15.19 -5.41 8.60
N LEU A 251 -15.82 -6.54 8.91
CA LEU A 251 -17.22 -6.83 8.56
C LEU A 251 -18.16 -5.81 9.21
N LEU A 252 -17.87 -5.37 10.43
CA LEU A 252 -18.63 -4.35 11.15
C LEU A 252 -18.45 -2.97 10.53
N PHE A 253 -17.21 -2.57 10.22
CA PHE A 253 -16.94 -1.36 9.44
C PHE A 253 -17.67 -1.41 8.10
N PHE A 254 -17.58 -2.53 7.39
CA PHE A 254 -18.24 -2.74 6.11
C PHE A 254 -19.75 -2.68 6.24
N ILE A 255 -20.38 -3.40 7.18
CA ILE A 255 -21.82 -3.39 7.43
C ILE A 255 -22.28 -1.98 7.80
N HIS A 256 -21.51 -1.26 8.63
CA HIS A 256 -21.83 0.09 9.09
C HIS A 256 -21.83 1.10 7.95
N PHE A 257 -20.75 1.10 7.15
CA PHE A 257 -20.71 1.90 5.93
C PHE A 257 -21.74 1.44 4.91
N PHE A 258 -21.92 0.13 4.72
CA PHE A 258 -22.90 -0.45 3.80
C PHE A 258 -24.32 0.00 4.16
N ILE A 259 -24.67 0.07 5.45
CA ILE A 259 -25.94 0.62 5.93
C ILE A 259 -26.03 2.11 5.60
N GLY A 260 -25.02 2.91 5.95
CA GLY A 260 -25.00 4.36 5.65
C GLY A 260 -25.11 4.65 4.15
N VAL A 261 -24.33 3.94 3.35
CA VAL A 261 -24.32 4.01 1.89
C VAL A 261 -25.65 3.49 1.31
N THR A 262 -26.26 2.47 1.92
CA THR A 262 -27.57 1.95 1.52
C THR A 262 -28.70 2.91 1.77
N ILE A 263 -28.65 3.60 2.91
CA ILE A 263 -29.59 4.66 3.23
C ILE A 263 -29.47 5.81 2.22
N ILE A 264 -28.25 6.21 1.86
CA ILE A 264 -28.00 7.30 0.91
C ILE A 264 -28.41 6.92 -0.53
N PHE A 265 -28.08 5.70 -0.98
CA PHE A 265 -28.28 5.31 -2.38
C PHE A 265 -29.63 4.65 -2.67
N SER A 266 -30.32 4.09 -1.68
CA SER A 266 -31.60 3.40 -1.90
C SER A 266 -32.69 4.31 -2.46
N THR A 267 -32.59 5.62 -2.19
CA THR A 267 -33.58 6.65 -2.59
C THR A 267 -33.22 7.40 -3.87
N VAL A 268 -31.94 7.42 -4.27
CA VAL A 268 -31.44 8.28 -5.37
C VAL A 268 -30.93 7.49 -6.59
N LEU A 269 -30.48 6.25 -6.40
CA LEU A 269 -29.87 5.45 -7.46
C LEU A 269 -30.72 4.24 -7.85
N ASP A 270 -30.71 3.92 -9.15
CA ASP A 270 -31.19 2.63 -9.62
C ASP A 270 -30.36 1.47 -9.03
N LYS A 271 -30.94 0.27 -9.06
CA LYS A 271 -30.35 -0.93 -8.45
C LYS A 271 -28.92 -1.20 -8.95
N LYS A 272 -28.62 -0.97 -10.24
CA LYS A 272 -27.30 -1.28 -10.84
C LYS A 272 -26.24 -0.28 -10.37
N ARG A 273 -26.53 1.02 -10.44
CA ARG A 273 -25.62 2.07 -9.97
C ARG A 273 -25.35 1.93 -8.48
N ARG A 274 -26.37 1.57 -7.70
CA ARG A 274 -26.25 1.32 -6.26
C ARG A 274 -25.32 0.15 -5.93
N ILE A 275 -25.49 -1.01 -6.58
CA ILE A 275 -24.60 -2.18 -6.41
C ILE A 275 -23.16 -1.80 -6.74
N PHE A 276 -22.93 -1.09 -7.85
CA PHE A 276 -21.61 -0.63 -8.24
C PHE A 276 -20.95 0.23 -7.16
N LYS A 277 -21.67 1.24 -6.64
CA LYS A 277 -21.12 2.12 -5.61
C LYS A 277 -20.81 1.40 -4.31
N TYR A 278 -21.64 0.43 -3.89
CA TYR A 278 -21.34 -0.42 -2.74
C TYR A 278 -20.08 -1.24 -2.95
N PHE A 279 -19.92 -1.82 -4.14
CA PHE A 279 -18.79 -2.67 -4.44
C PHE A 279 -17.48 -1.86 -4.50
N LEU A 280 -17.52 -0.66 -5.10
CA LEU A 280 -16.38 0.26 -5.07
C LEU A 280 -16.02 0.68 -3.64
N PHE A 281 -17.03 0.99 -2.82
CA PHE A 281 -16.83 1.34 -1.42
C PHE A 281 -16.21 0.17 -0.63
N LEU A 282 -16.71 -1.05 -0.83
CA LEU A 282 -16.17 -2.29 -0.25
C LEU A 282 -14.68 -2.45 -0.57
N ILE A 283 -14.31 -2.29 -1.84
CA ILE A 283 -12.91 -2.42 -2.28
C ILE A 283 -12.04 -1.34 -1.63
N LEU A 284 -12.43 -0.06 -1.70
CA LEU A 284 -11.62 1.03 -1.15
C LEU A 284 -11.48 0.93 0.38
N SER A 285 -12.55 0.55 1.08
CA SER A 285 -12.50 0.32 2.53
C SER A 285 -11.64 -0.89 2.91
N TYR A 286 -11.66 -1.97 2.11
CA TYR A 286 -10.76 -3.11 2.29
C TYR A 286 -9.29 -2.71 2.12
N LEU A 287 -8.95 -1.94 1.08
CA LEU A 287 -7.59 -1.45 0.86
C LEU A 287 -7.13 -0.52 2.00
N PHE A 288 -8.00 0.41 2.43
CA PHE A 288 -7.70 1.29 3.55
C PHE A 288 -7.50 0.53 4.86
N TYR A 289 -8.34 -0.48 5.13
CA TYR A 289 -8.20 -1.34 6.28
C TYR A 289 -6.87 -2.08 6.30
N ASN A 290 -6.46 -2.69 5.18
CA ASN A 290 -5.15 -3.34 5.08
C ASN A 290 -4.00 -2.35 5.31
N ALA A 291 -4.11 -1.12 4.79
CA ALA A 291 -3.09 -0.11 5.02
C ALA A 291 -2.97 0.30 6.50
N LEU A 292 -4.08 0.44 7.22
CA LEU A 292 -4.08 0.74 8.66
C LEU A 292 -3.46 -0.38 9.50
N HIS A 293 -3.73 -1.63 9.11
CA HIS A 293 -3.25 -2.81 9.83
C HIS A 293 -1.82 -3.24 9.44
N PHE A 294 -1.24 -2.66 8.40
CA PHE A 294 0.12 -2.96 7.99
C PHE A 294 1.12 -2.50 9.05
N GLN A 295 2.00 -3.40 9.48
CA GLN A 295 3.09 -3.17 10.40
C GLN A 295 4.34 -3.90 9.88
N ASN A 296 5.51 -3.28 9.97
CA ASN A 296 6.81 -3.90 9.72
C ASN A 296 7.92 -3.15 10.48
N GLU A 297 9.17 -3.57 10.30
CA GLU A 297 10.35 -2.95 10.89
C GLU A 297 10.56 -1.46 10.53
N LEU A 298 10.05 -1.02 9.37
CA LEU A 298 10.12 0.37 8.93
C LEU A 298 8.94 1.20 9.42
N PHE A 299 7.82 0.55 9.72
CA PHE A 299 6.60 1.17 10.16
C PHE A 299 5.89 0.38 11.24
N ASN A 300 5.99 0.87 12.48
CA ASN A 300 5.26 0.35 13.62
C ASN A 300 4.46 1.48 14.27
N LEU A 301 3.13 1.36 14.32
CA LEU A 301 2.22 2.34 14.92
C LEU A 301 2.53 2.62 16.41
N HIS A 302 3.08 1.63 17.13
CA HIS A 302 3.39 1.75 18.55
C HIS A 302 4.69 2.50 18.84
N GLU A 303 5.63 2.46 17.91
CA GLU A 303 6.98 3.05 18.06
C GLU A 303 7.12 4.35 17.27
N ASN A 304 6.39 4.50 16.16
CA ASN A 304 6.52 5.65 15.28
C ASN A 304 5.90 6.91 15.85
N LYS A 305 6.58 8.03 15.55
CA LYS A 305 6.20 9.35 16.03
C LYS A 305 4.91 9.82 15.35
N ILE A 306 3.87 10.04 16.15
CA ILE A 306 2.57 10.60 15.73
C ILE A 306 2.69 11.95 14.98
N ILE A 307 3.83 12.64 15.13
CA ILE A 307 4.15 13.87 14.39
C ILE A 307 4.06 13.66 12.87
N TRP A 308 4.48 12.50 12.35
CA TRP A 308 4.43 12.21 10.92
C TRP A 308 3.01 12.05 10.40
N LEU A 309 2.09 11.53 11.22
CA LEU A 309 0.66 11.52 10.89
C LEU A 309 0.12 12.94 10.76
N TRP A 310 0.45 13.83 11.70
CA TRP A 310 0.03 15.24 11.63
C TRP A 310 0.61 15.97 10.42
N ILE A 311 1.88 15.71 10.08
CA ILE A 311 2.52 16.24 8.87
C ILE A 311 1.79 15.71 7.62
N SER A 312 1.47 14.42 7.54
CA SER A 312 0.68 13.86 6.44
C SER A 312 -0.73 14.49 6.36
N VAL A 313 -1.41 14.69 7.48
CA VAL A 313 -2.73 15.36 7.51
C VAL A 313 -2.62 16.80 6.99
N LEU A 314 -1.58 17.54 7.40
CA LEU A 314 -1.33 18.90 6.92
C LEU A 314 -1.17 18.91 5.39
N PHE A 315 -0.26 18.10 4.85
CA PHE A 315 0.08 18.14 3.42
C PHE A 315 -0.94 17.48 2.50
N PHE A 316 -1.64 16.42 2.95
CA PHE A 316 -2.55 15.63 2.12
C PHE A 316 -4.04 15.92 2.38
N ILE A 317 -4.38 16.69 3.42
CA ILE A 317 -5.76 17.09 3.72
C ILE A 317 -5.88 18.62 3.76
N VAL A 318 -5.14 19.29 4.63
CA VAL A 318 -5.31 20.73 4.89
C VAL A 318 -4.86 21.59 3.69
N VAL A 319 -3.68 21.33 3.13
CA VAL A 319 -3.18 22.09 1.97
C VAL A 319 -4.07 21.92 0.73
N PRO A 320 -4.53 20.72 0.34
CA PRO A 320 -5.52 20.55 -0.73
C PRO A 320 -6.80 21.36 -0.54
N ILE A 321 -7.31 21.45 0.69
CA ILE A 321 -8.47 22.28 1.03
C ILE A 321 -8.14 23.77 0.82
N ALA A 322 -6.96 24.22 1.25
CA ALA A 322 -6.50 25.59 1.04
C ALA A 322 -6.36 25.91 -0.47
N ILE A 323 -5.76 25.01 -1.26
CA ILE A 323 -5.65 25.12 -2.73
C ILE A 323 -7.05 25.23 -3.35
N HIS A 324 -8.00 24.40 -2.92
CA HIS A 324 -9.38 24.46 -3.38
C HIS A 324 -10.00 25.85 -3.15
N PHE A 325 -9.91 26.36 -1.92
CA PHE A 325 -10.47 27.68 -1.57
C PHE A 325 -9.77 28.82 -2.32
N LEU A 326 -8.45 28.74 -2.52
CA LEU A 326 -7.70 29.71 -3.31
C LEU A 326 -8.18 29.74 -4.76
N ILE A 327 -8.36 28.58 -5.39
CA ILE A 327 -8.86 28.46 -6.77
C ILE A 327 -10.30 28.97 -6.88
N LYS A 328 -11.12 28.74 -5.85
CA LYS A 328 -12.50 29.24 -5.79
C LYS A 328 -12.52 30.76 -5.68
N LYS A 329 -11.68 31.34 -4.82
CA LYS A 329 -11.58 32.80 -4.59
C LYS A 329 -10.93 33.54 -5.77
N LYS A 330 -9.90 32.96 -6.40
CA LYS A 330 -9.15 33.56 -7.52
C LYS A 330 -8.98 32.55 -8.67
N PRO A 331 -10.00 32.35 -9.53
CA PRO A 331 -9.94 31.40 -10.63
C PRO A 331 -8.80 31.61 -11.65
N SER A 332 -8.27 32.83 -11.76
CA SER A 332 -7.15 33.18 -12.64
C SER A 332 -5.84 32.51 -12.22
N THR A 333 -5.67 32.10 -10.96
CA THR A 333 -4.42 31.48 -10.46
C THR A 333 -4.25 30.02 -10.88
N ARG A 334 -5.26 29.40 -11.50
CA ARG A 334 -5.25 27.95 -11.83
C ARG A 334 -4.05 27.50 -12.64
N ASN A 335 -3.69 28.25 -13.69
CA ASN A 335 -2.57 27.89 -14.56
C ASN A 335 -1.23 28.09 -13.84
N LEU A 336 -1.10 29.18 -13.07
CA LEU A 336 0.07 29.43 -12.23
C LEU A 336 0.25 28.32 -11.19
N LEU A 337 -0.82 27.91 -10.50
CA LEU A 337 -0.76 26.82 -9.52
C LEU A 337 -0.33 25.50 -10.16
N LEU A 338 -0.86 25.15 -11.33
CA LEU A 338 -0.41 23.96 -12.05
C LEU A 338 1.08 24.02 -12.40
N PHE A 339 1.56 25.17 -12.89
CA PHE A 339 2.97 25.38 -13.16
C PHE A 339 3.83 25.25 -11.90
N LEU A 340 3.43 25.87 -10.79
CA LEU A 340 4.12 25.76 -9.49
C LEU A 340 4.12 24.32 -8.97
N ILE A 341 3.05 23.55 -9.17
CA ILE A 341 3.01 22.13 -8.79
C ILE A 341 3.95 21.29 -9.63
N LEU A 342 4.07 21.55 -10.94
CA LEU A 342 5.03 20.85 -11.79
C LEU A 342 6.47 21.22 -11.43
N LEU A 343 6.74 22.48 -11.08
CA LEU A 343 8.03 22.92 -10.55
C LEU A 343 8.34 22.25 -9.21
N LEU A 344 7.38 22.20 -8.28
CA LEU A 344 7.51 21.50 -7.00
C LEU A 344 7.81 20.02 -7.23
N ALA A 345 7.08 19.38 -8.14
CA ALA A 345 7.27 17.97 -8.47
C ALA A 345 8.67 17.68 -9.01
N ALA A 346 9.16 18.50 -9.93
CA ALA A 346 10.50 18.40 -10.48
C ALA A 346 11.56 18.65 -9.39
N GLY A 347 11.38 19.74 -8.63
CA GLY A 347 12.28 20.14 -7.55
C GLY A 347 12.44 19.07 -6.47
N LEU A 348 11.35 18.46 -6.02
CA LEU A 348 11.39 17.37 -5.02
C LEU A 348 12.14 16.13 -5.53
N ARG A 349 12.00 15.79 -6.81
CA ARG A 349 12.67 14.61 -7.41
C ARG A 349 14.15 14.86 -7.67
N ILE A 350 14.49 16.06 -8.15
CA ILE A 350 15.89 16.50 -8.30
C ILE A 350 16.57 16.57 -6.94
N TYR A 351 15.89 17.15 -5.94
CA TYR A 351 16.36 17.16 -4.56
C TYR A 351 16.59 15.73 -4.06
N TRP A 352 15.64 14.82 -4.30
CA TRP A 352 15.78 13.43 -3.89
C TRP A 352 17.01 12.75 -4.49
N ILE A 353 17.19 12.82 -5.81
CA ILE A 353 18.33 12.19 -6.50
C ILE A 353 19.66 12.75 -6.00
N ASN A 354 19.75 14.07 -5.78
CA ASN A 354 20.99 14.69 -5.35
C ASN A 354 21.31 14.44 -3.87
N MET A 355 20.30 14.21 -3.04
CA MET A 355 20.47 14.06 -1.60
C MET A 355 20.52 12.60 -1.19
N VAL A 356 19.70 11.73 -1.78
CA VAL A 356 19.61 10.33 -1.34
C VAL A 356 20.49 9.46 -2.24
N PRO A 357 21.71 9.11 -1.82
CA PRO A 357 22.59 8.16 -2.52
C PRO A 357 21.95 6.77 -2.62
N THR A 358 21.19 6.59 -3.71
CA THR A 358 20.46 5.35 -3.99
C THR A 358 21.34 4.43 -4.82
N GLU A 359 21.65 3.24 -4.31
CA GLU A 359 22.38 2.22 -5.08
C GLU A 359 21.44 1.36 -5.95
N GLN A 360 21.92 0.97 -7.13
CA GLN A 360 21.19 0.08 -8.03
C GLN A 360 21.45 -1.37 -7.63
N VAL A 361 20.52 -1.98 -6.88
CA VAL A 361 20.66 -3.34 -6.34
C VAL A 361 19.57 -4.29 -6.83
N SER A 362 19.76 -5.60 -6.60
CA SER A 362 18.80 -6.64 -6.97
C SER A 362 18.42 -6.56 -8.46
N ASP A 363 17.13 -6.62 -8.80
CA ASP A 363 16.62 -6.48 -10.17
C ASP A 363 17.11 -5.20 -10.86
N PHE A 364 17.14 -4.07 -10.14
CA PHE A 364 17.52 -2.76 -10.68
C PHE A 364 19.01 -2.70 -11.02
N GLY A 365 19.86 -3.26 -10.15
CA GLY A 365 21.28 -3.45 -10.42
C GLY A 365 21.49 -4.34 -11.64
N SER A 366 20.79 -5.47 -11.72
CA SER A 366 20.85 -6.35 -12.90
C SER A 366 20.45 -5.61 -14.19
N PHE A 367 19.45 -4.72 -14.16
CA PHE A 367 19.10 -3.90 -15.33
C PHE A 367 20.23 -2.94 -15.69
N HIS A 368 20.74 -2.20 -14.71
CA HIS A 368 21.80 -1.23 -14.86
C HIS A 368 23.07 -1.85 -15.44
N TYR A 369 23.63 -2.88 -14.80
CA TYR A 369 24.89 -3.48 -15.20
C TYR A 369 24.79 -4.13 -16.58
N LYS A 370 23.76 -4.95 -16.85
CA LYS A 370 23.61 -5.60 -18.16
C LYS A 370 23.41 -4.59 -19.30
N ALA A 371 22.70 -3.50 -19.04
CA ALA A 371 22.54 -2.44 -20.03
C ALA A 371 23.86 -1.70 -20.30
N LEU A 372 24.68 -1.49 -19.27
CA LEU A 372 26.02 -0.89 -19.40
C LEU A 372 26.95 -1.78 -20.23
N GLN A 373 26.97 -3.09 -19.95
CA GLN A 373 27.75 -4.06 -20.73
C GLN A 373 27.37 -4.02 -22.21
N ILE A 374 26.08 -3.98 -22.52
CA ILE A 374 25.58 -3.87 -23.91
C ILE A 374 25.96 -2.52 -24.53
N ALA A 375 25.86 -1.43 -23.78
CA ALA A 375 26.22 -0.09 -24.27
C ALA A 375 27.72 0.01 -24.59
N ASN A 376 28.57 -0.70 -23.84
CA ASN A 376 30.02 -0.79 -24.04
C ASN A 376 30.45 -1.86 -25.07
N ASN A 377 29.50 -2.56 -25.70
CA ASN A 377 29.75 -3.67 -26.62
C ASN A 377 30.55 -4.84 -26.00
N GLU A 378 30.36 -5.12 -24.71
CA GLU A 378 30.97 -6.28 -24.06
C GLU A 378 30.42 -7.59 -24.63
N ASN A 379 31.30 -8.59 -24.81
CA ASN A 379 30.96 -9.91 -25.33
C ASN A 379 30.30 -10.78 -24.24
N GLY A 380 29.39 -11.67 -24.62
CA GLY A 380 28.88 -12.72 -23.73
C GLY A 380 27.83 -12.27 -22.71
N VAL A 381 27.16 -11.13 -22.92
CA VAL A 381 26.14 -10.62 -21.99
C VAL A 381 24.99 -11.62 -21.83
N TYR A 382 24.67 -11.96 -20.59
CA TYR A 382 23.63 -12.93 -20.24
C TYR A 382 22.43 -12.28 -19.53
N ILE A 383 21.24 -12.40 -20.13
CA ILE A 383 20.00 -11.82 -19.62
C ILE A 383 18.94 -12.89 -19.37
N GLU A 384 18.50 -12.99 -18.12
CA GLU A 384 17.47 -13.96 -17.70
C GLU A 384 16.06 -13.38 -17.66
N LYS A 385 15.95 -12.07 -17.42
CA LYS A 385 14.68 -11.37 -17.19
C LYS A 385 14.72 -9.97 -17.79
N HIS A 386 13.57 -9.46 -18.20
CA HIS A 386 13.37 -8.08 -18.67
C HIS A 386 14.30 -7.64 -19.83
N SER A 387 14.63 -8.55 -20.76
CA SER A 387 15.55 -8.31 -21.88
C SER A 387 15.18 -7.09 -22.72
N ASN A 388 13.90 -6.88 -22.99
CA ASN A 388 13.42 -5.72 -23.74
C ASN A 388 13.74 -4.41 -23.03
N PHE A 389 13.58 -4.36 -21.70
CA PHE A 389 13.88 -3.17 -20.92
C PHE A 389 15.39 -2.93 -20.82
N VAL A 390 16.19 -3.98 -20.59
CA VAL A 390 17.65 -3.89 -20.55
C VAL A 390 18.22 -3.35 -21.88
N ARG A 391 17.70 -3.84 -23.00
CA ARG A 391 18.08 -3.35 -24.34
C ARG A 391 17.59 -1.91 -24.60
N LEU A 392 16.40 -1.54 -24.14
CA LEU A 392 15.95 -0.15 -24.21
C LEU A 392 16.86 0.77 -23.39
N LEU A 393 17.23 0.33 -22.19
CA LEU A 393 18.10 1.06 -21.29
C LEU A 393 19.51 1.23 -21.89
N SER A 394 20.05 0.21 -22.56
CA SER A 394 21.38 0.33 -23.19
C SER A 394 21.40 1.35 -24.33
N ILE A 395 20.29 1.54 -25.07
CA ILE A 395 20.17 2.65 -26.02
C ILE A 395 20.29 4.00 -25.31
N ILE A 396 19.66 4.15 -24.14
CA ILE A 396 19.74 5.37 -23.34
C ILE A 396 21.19 5.57 -22.83
N TYR A 397 21.86 4.49 -22.43
CA TYR A 397 23.24 4.54 -21.94
C TYR A 397 24.28 4.86 -23.01
N LYS A 398 23.95 4.76 -24.31
CA LYS A 398 24.78 5.32 -25.39
C LYS A 398 24.91 6.83 -25.33
N ILE A 399 23.97 7.54 -24.69
CA ILE A 399 24.05 9.01 -24.48
C ILE A 399 24.96 9.32 -23.29
N SER A 400 24.78 8.58 -22.19
CA SER A 400 25.62 8.67 -20.99
C SER A 400 25.61 7.32 -20.27
N PRO A 401 26.77 6.68 -20.07
CA PRO A 401 26.87 5.32 -19.52
C PRO A 401 26.79 5.32 -17.98
N THR A 402 25.77 5.97 -17.42
CA THR A 402 25.56 6.12 -15.97
C THR A 402 24.08 5.91 -15.62
N HIS A 403 23.75 5.55 -14.38
CA HIS A 403 22.33 5.45 -13.99
C HIS A 403 21.62 6.82 -13.94
N GLU A 404 22.36 7.91 -13.74
CA GLU A 404 21.85 9.28 -13.65
C GLU A 404 21.03 9.72 -14.87
N ILE A 405 21.39 9.29 -16.09
CA ILE A 405 20.61 9.64 -17.28
C ILE A 405 19.21 9.03 -17.23
N PHE A 406 19.09 7.83 -16.65
CA PHE A 406 17.80 7.16 -16.53
C PHE A 406 16.97 7.75 -15.38
N GLU A 407 17.59 8.27 -14.33
CA GLU A 407 16.89 9.02 -13.28
C GLU A 407 16.25 10.30 -13.83
N LYS A 408 16.92 10.99 -14.78
CA LYS A 408 16.33 12.11 -15.53
C LYS A 408 15.14 11.68 -16.39
N VAL A 409 15.22 10.50 -17.01
CA VAL A 409 14.09 9.89 -17.73
C VAL A 409 12.93 9.60 -16.75
N ASN A 410 13.21 9.05 -15.57
CA ASN A 410 12.21 8.84 -14.52
C ASN A 410 11.54 10.15 -14.09
N ILE A 411 12.29 11.24 -13.89
CA ILE A 411 11.71 12.55 -13.58
C ILE A 411 10.73 12.98 -14.67
N LEU A 412 11.16 12.91 -15.94
CA LEU A 412 10.32 13.31 -17.09
C LEU A 412 9.01 12.52 -17.13
N PHE A 413 9.08 11.19 -16.98
CA PHE A 413 7.89 10.34 -17.00
C PHE A 413 7.03 10.52 -15.75
N SER A 414 7.62 10.77 -14.58
CA SER A 414 6.88 11.12 -13.37
C SER A 414 6.11 12.44 -13.53
N LEU A 415 6.69 13.45 -14.18
CA LEU A 415 6.01 14.71 -14.53
C LEU A 415 4.88 14.49 -15.55
N LEU A 416 5.10 13.62 -16.55
CA LEU A 416 4.06 13.20 -17.49
C LEU A 416 2.88 12.56 -16.77
N THR A 417 3.14 11.69 -15.78
CA THR A 417 2.08 11.09 -14.93
C THR A 417 1.27 12.16 -14.21
N ILE A 418 1.93 13.12 -13.57
CA ILE A 418 1.27 14.23 -12.85
C ILE A 418 0.38 15.05 -13.79
N PHE A 419 0.90 15.38 -14.97
CA PHE A 419 0.14 16.12 -15.97
C PHE A 419 -1.09 15.34 -16.47
N CYS A 420 -0.93 14.04 -16.71
CA CYS A 420 -2.02 13.17 -17.12
C CYS A 420 -3.09 13.03 -16.01
N ILE A 421 -2.69 12.90 -14.74
CA ILE A 421 -3.59 12.93 -13.58
C ILE A 421 -4.37 14.25 -13.53
N TYR A 422 -3.70 15.40 -13.75
CA TYR A 422 -4.37 16.70 -13.88
C TYR A 422 -5.45 16.68 -14.97
N LYS A 423 -5.11 16.15 -16.15
CA LYS A 423 -6.04 16.08 -17.28
C LYS A 423 -7.23 15.19 -16.97
N ILE A 424 -7.02 14.00 -16.41
CA ILE A 424 -8.12 13.10 -16.03
C ILE A 424 -9.03 13.80 -15.01
N GLY A 425 -8.48 14.36 -13.93
CA GLY A 425 -9.28 15.10 -12.94
C GLY A 425 -10.04 16.30 -13.52
N GLN A 426 -9.43 17.01 -14.49
CA GLN A 426 -10.09 18.08 -15.25
C GLN A 426 -11.29 17.58 -16.05
N PHE A 427 -11.16 16.43 -16.73
CA PHE A 427 -12.25 15.82 -17.50
C PHE A 427 -13.36 15.28 -16.61
N THR A 428 -12.99 14.65 -15.50
CA THR A 428 -13.93 14.01 -14.59
C THR A 428 -14.85 15.00 -13.91
N PHE A 429 -14.33 16.14 -13.44
CA PHE A 429 -15.14 17.12 -12.71
C PHE A 429 -14.76 18.57 -13.02
N SER A 430 -13.54 18.99 -12.72
CA SER A 430 -13.14 20.40 -12.84
C SER A 430 -11.63 20.59 -12.89
N LYS A 431 -11.16 21.75 -13.38
CA LYS A 431 -9.74 22.13 -13.29
C LYS A 431 -9.19 22.07 -11.85
N SER A 432 -10.00 22.43 -10.86
CA SER A 432 -9.60 22.36 -9.45
C SER A 432 -9.34 20.94 -9.01
N THR A 433 -10.20 19.99 -9.42
CA THR A 433 -10.04 18.56 -9.16
C THR A 433 -8.73 18.05 -9.75
N GLY A 434 -8.45 18.42 -11.00
CA GLY A 434 -7.18 18.09 -11.66
C GLY A 434 -5.97 18.66 -10.92
N ILE A 435 -6.00 19.94 -10.53
CA ILE A 435 -4.89 20.61 -9.84
C ILE A 435 -4.60 19.94 -8.49
N ILE A 436 -5.65 19.63 -7.73
CA ILE A 436 -5.51 18.96 -6.43
C ILE A 436 -4.95 17.54 -6.61
N ALA A 437 -5.46 16.76 -7.57
CA ALA A 437 -4.93 15.43 -7.86
C ALA A 437 -3.46 15.48 -8.29
N ALA A 438 -3.07 16.44 -9.14
CA ALA A 438 -1.68 16.63 -9.53
C ALA A 438 -0.78 17.01 -8.34
N TYR A 439 -1.24 17.90 -7.45
CA TYR A 439 -0.53 18.23 -6.21
C TYR A 439 -0.32 17.00 -5.33
N LEU A 440 -1.38 16.22 -5.07
CA LEU A 440 -1.31 15.02 -4.22
C LEU A 440 -0.30 13.99 -4.76
N TYR A 441 -0.22 13.80 -6.08
CA TYR A 441 0.79 12.91 -6.67
C TYR A 441 2.20 13.53 -6.67
N ALA A 442 2.30 14.85 -6.86
CA ALA A 442 3.57 15.56 -6.90
C ALA A 442 4.38 15.37 -5.62
N ILE A 443 3.69 15.38 -4.47
CA ILE A 443 4.28 15.27 -3.13
C ILE A 443 4.23 13.84 -2.55
N PHE A 444 3.78 12.83 -3.30
CA PHE A 444 3.59 11.47 -2.77
C PHE A 444 4.94 10.79 -2.50
N PRO A 445 5.30 10.46 -1.24
CA PRO A 445 6.69 10.13 -0.90
C PRO A 445 7.25 8.93 -1.67
N SER A 446 6.53 7.80 -1.70
CA SER A 446 6.99 6.62 -2.44
C SER A 446 7.08 6.82 -3.95
N GLN A 447 6.38 7.81 -4.53
CA GLN A 447 6.52 8.13 -5.96
C GLN A 447 7.70 9.07 -6.23
N ILE A 448 8.12 9.84 -5.23
CA ILE A 448 9.33 10.67 -5.30
C ILE A 448 10.55 9.76 -5.19
N SER A 449 10.60 8.87 -4.20
CA SER A 449 11.82 8.11 -3.93
C SER A 449 12.19 7.10 -5.01
N MET A 450 11.21 6.59 -5.75
CA MET A 450 11.47 5.63 -6.84
C MET A 450 12.19 6.25 -8.04
N VAL A 451 12.30 7.60 -8.13
CA VAL A 451 12.93 8.24 -9.31
C VAL A 451 14.44 7.98 -9.39
N SER A 452 15.10 7.71 -8.27
CA SER A 452 16.54 7.42 -8.18
C SER A 452 16.89 5.96 -8.50
N ILE A 453 15.92 5.15 -8.93
CA ILE A 453 16.13 3.73 -9.22
C ILE A 453 15.90 3.46 -10.71
N VAL A 454 16.77 2.66 -11.32
CA VAL A 454 16.62 2.15 -12.68
C VAL A 454 15.52 1.09 -12.72
N ASN A 455 14.25 1.52 -12.68
CA ASN A 455 13.08 0.66 -12.61
C ASN A 455 12.19 0.77 -13.87
N THR A 456 11.36 -0.26 -14.05
CA THR A 456 10.30 -0.25 -15.07
C THR A 456 9.02 0.42 -14.58
N ASP A 457 8.86 0.63 -13.27
CA ASP A 457 7.60 1.00 -12.63
C ASP A 457 7.14 2.40 -13.02
N ILE A 458 8.03 3.41 -12.99
CA ILE A 458 7.69 4.80 -13.31
C ILE A 458 7.31 4.93 -14.78
N LEU A 459 8.16 4.42 -15.67
CA LEU A 459 7.98 4.51 -17.12
C LEU A 459 6.66 3.83 -17.54
N SER A 460 6.43 2.60 -17.09
CA SER A 460 5.23 1.84 -17.43
C SER A 460 3.96 2.44 -16.82
N THR A 461 3.99 2.91 -15.56
CA THR A 461 2.87 3.63 -14.95
C THR A 461 2.53 4.89 -15.75
N SER A 462 3.53 5.63 -16.19
CA SER A 462 3.33 6.86 -16.97
C SER A 462 2.65 6.59 -18.31
N LEU A 463 3.08 5.54 -19.02
CA LEU A 463 2.45 5.12 -20.28
C LEU A 463 1.03 4.58 -20.07
N LEU A 464 0.76 3.87 -18.97
CA LEU A 464 -0.59 3.44 -18.60
C LEU A 464 -1.51 4.65 -18.37
N ILE A 465 -1.09 5.63 -17.56
CA ILE A 465 -1.91 6.82 -17.28
C ILE A 465 -2.06 7.72 -18.51
N LEU A 466 -1.05 7.80 -19.37
CA LEU A 466 -1.17 8.46 -20.68
C LEU A 466 -2.20 7.76 -21.56
N SER A 467 -2.17 6.42 -21.64
CA SER A 467 -3.16 5.63 -22.38
C SER A 467 -4.58 5.88 -21.87
N ILE A 468 -4.78 5.89 -20.55
CA ILE A 468 -6.08 6.23 -19.94
C ILE A 468 -6.49 7.67 -20.29
N THR A 469 -5.57 8.63 -20.23
CA THR A 469 -5.85 10.03 -20.58
C THR A 469 -6.31 10.16 -22.04
N LEU A 470 -5.70 9.41 -22.95
CA LEU A 470 -6.11 9.35 -24.36
C LEU A 470 -7.48 8.72 -24.55
N ILE A 471 -7.86 7.72 -23.74
CA ILE A 471 -9.24 7.20 -23.72
C ILE A 471 -10.23 8.28 -23.30
N PHE A 472 -9.90 9.10 -22.29
CA PHE A 472 -10.74 10.23 -21.91
C PHE A 472 -10.87 11.28 -23.03
N TYR A 473 -9.81 11.53 -23.80
CA TYR A 473 -9.90 12.36 -25.01
C TYR A 473 -10.76 11.72 -26.11
N PHE A 474 -10.65 10.41 -26.33
CA PHE A 474 -11.54 9.67 -27.23
C PHE A 474 -13.01 9.87 -26.83
N ILE A 475 -13.32 9.76 -25.54
CA ILE A 475 -14.68 9.95 -25.02
C ILE A 475 -15.18 11.37 -25.21
N GLN A 476 -14.32 12.37 -24.97
CA GLN A 476 -14.72 13.76 -25.10
C GLN A 476 -14.89 14.19 -26.56
N LYS A 477 -14.03 13.70 -27.45
CA LYS A 477 -13.94 14.15 -28.84
C LYS A 477 -14.59 13.19 -29.84
N ASN A 478 -14.98 11.99 -29.39
CA ASN A 478 -15.47 10.89 -30.21
C ASN A 478 -14.61 10.69 -31.47
N SER A 479 -13.30 10.54 -31.29
CA SER A 479 -12.35 10.42 -32.41
C SER A 479 -11.43 9.23 -32.22
N LEU A 480 -11.58 8.21 -33.07
CA LEU A 480 -10.81 6.95 -33.04
C LEU A 480 -9.29 7.16 -33.00
N ARG A 481 -8.77 8.29 -33.49
CA ARG A 481 -7.33 8.60 -33.41
C ARG A 481 -6.78 8.49 -31.98
N TYR A 482 -7.56 8.92 -30.99
CA TYR A 482 -7.16 8.88 -29.59
C TYR A 482 -7.25 7.47 -29.03
N LEU A 483 -8.21 6.67 -29.49
CA LEU A 483 -8.35 5.28 -29.11
C LEU A 483 -7.22 4.43 -29.69
N ILE A 484 -6.88 4.65 -30.97
CA ILE A 484 -5.72 4.06 -31.66
C ILE A 484 -4.44 4.46 -30.91
N LEU A 485 -4.21 5.76 -30.67
CA LEU A 485 -3.00 6.19 -29.97
C LEU A 485 -2.93 5.60 -28.55
N SER A 486 -4.05 5.49 -27.84
CA SER A 486 -4.12 4.85 -26.52
C SER A 486 -3.69 3.37 -26.59
N SER A 487 -4.22 2.58 -27.53
CA SER A 487 -3.84 1.18 -27.68
C SER A 487 -2.38 1.02 -28.13
N PHE A 488 -1.87 1.89 -29.01
CA PHE A 488 -0.47 1.90 -29.40
C PHE A 488 0.45 2.12 -28.18
N ILE A 489 0.16 3.15 -27.38
CA ILE A 489 0.91 3.45 -26.16
C ILE A 489 0.83 2.29 -25.14
N MET A 490 -0.32 1.62 -25.04
CA MET A 490 -0.46 0.42 -24.21
C MET A 490 0.42 -0.74 -24.71
N GLY A 491 0.55 -0.92 -26.03
CA GLY A 491 1.46 -1.88 -26.63
C GLY A 491 2.93 -1.63 -26.23
N LEU A 492 3.38 -0.37 -26.27
CA LEU A 492 4.71 0.03 -25.80
C LEU A 492 4.89 -0.28 -24.30
N CYS A 493 3.87 0.04 -23.50
CA CYS A 493 3.86 -0.19 -22.05
C CYS A 493 4.08 -1.68 -21.71
N ILE A 494 3.42 -2.59 -22.43
CA ILE A 494 3.54 -4.03 -22.23
C ILE A 494 4.96 -4.54 -22.56
N VAL A 495 5.65 -3.96 -23.55
CA VAL A 495 7.04 -4.35 -23.87
C VAL A 495 8.00 -3.96 -22.74
N ILE A 496 7.82 -2.77 -22.17
CA ILE A 496 8.63 -2.27 -21.05
C ILE A 496 8.37 -3.10 -19.79
N ARG A 497 7.10 -3.41 -19.51
CA ARG A 497 6.70 -4.19 -18.35
C ARG A 497 5.55 -5.13 -18.70
N ALA A 498 5.88 -6.38 -19.01
CA ALA A 498 4.92 -7.40 -19.44
C ALA A 498 3.68 -7.56 -18.52
N PRO A 499 3.79 -7.48 -17.18
CA PRO A 499 2.63 -7.51 -16.29
C PRO A 499 1.57 -6.44 -16.56
N MET A 500 1.87 -5.36 -17.30
CA MET A 500 0.87 -4.35 -17.68
C MET A 500 -0.27 -4.89 -18.54
N VAL A 501 -0.10 -6.08 -19.14
CA VAL A 501 -1.17 -6.79 -19.87
C VAL A 501 -2.44 -6.99 -19.02
N ILE A 502 -2.32 -7.07 -17.69
CA ILE A 502 -3.46 -7.27 -16.77
C ILE A 502 -4.49 -6.12 -16.83
N TYR A 503 -4.07 -4.95 -17.32
CA TYR A 503 -4.92 -3.77 -17.43
C TYR A 503 -5.66 -3.67 -18.78
N LEU A 504 -5.41 -4.56 -19.76
CA LEU A 504 -6.15 -4.59 -21.04
C LEU A 504 -7.69 -4.61 -20.94
N PRO A 505 -8.33 -5.19 -19.90
CA PRO A 505 -9.79 -5.09 -19.71
C PRO A 505 -10.33 -3.65 -19.71
N LEU A 506 -9.48 -2.63 -19.48
CA LEU A 506 -9.86 -1.22 -19.59
C LEU A 506 -10.38 -0.82 -20.98
N PHE A 507 -9.99 -1.52 -22.05
CA PHE A 507 -10.51 -1.25 -23.39
C PHE A 507 -11.88 -1.88 -23.61
N MET A 508 -12.19 -2.98 -22.92
CA MET A 508 -13.46 -3.70 -23.07
C MET A 508 -14.65 -2.87 -22.57
N ILE A 509 -14.46 -2.03 -21.55
CA ILE A 509 -15.54 -1.19 -21.00
C ILE A 509 -16.15 -0.23 -22.03
N LEU A 510 -15.38 0.19 -23.03
CA LEU A 510 -15.86 1.07 -24.09
C LEU A 510 -16.97 0.40 -24.93
N PHE A 511 -16.99 -0.94 -24.94
CA PHE A 511 -17.93 -1.75 -25.73
C PHE A 511 -19.08 -2.32 -24.89
N ILE A 512 -18.99 -2.29 -23.56
CA ILE A 512 -20.04 -2.82 -22.67
C ILE A 512 -21.12 -1.74 -22.46
N LYS A 513 -22.22 -1.90 -23.22
CA LYS A 513 -23.51 -1.17 -23.13
C LYS A 513 -23.35 0.35 -22.91
N ASN A 514 -22.77 0.95 -23.94
CA ASN A 514 -22.40 2.34 -24.15
C ASN A 514 -23.36 3.41 -23.54
N PRO A 515 -23.08 3.93 -22.32
CA PRO A 515 -23.88 5.01 -21.73
C PRO A 515 -23.67 6.36 -22.43
N PHE A 516 -22.72 6.47 -23.37
CA PHE A 516 -22.34 7.71 -24.06
C PHE A 516 -22.79 7.77 -25.52
N ARG A 517 -23.55 6.76 -25.99
CA ARG A 517 -24.13 6.73 -27.36
C ARG A 517 -23.09 6.95 -28.48
N PHE A 518 -21.88 6.41 -28.35
CA PHE A 518 -20.90 6.49 -29.44
C PHE A 518 -21.40 5.72 -30.68
N THR A 519 -21.63 6.44 -31.78
CA THR A 519 -22.05 5.87 -33.07
C THR A 519 -20.97 4.96 -33.66
N GLU A 520 -19.70 5.30 -33.45
CA GLU A 520 -18.55 4.60 -34.03
C GLU A 520 -18.31 3.21 -33.43
N LEU A 521 -18.64 3.00 -32.14
CA LEU A 521 -18.43 1.73 -31.41
C LEU A 521 -19.50 0.68 -31.67
N LYS A 522 -20.46 0.93 -32.57
CA LYS A 522 -21.50 -0.04 -32.96
C LYS A 522 -21.01 -1.08 -33.98
N SER A 523 -19.79 -0.93 -34.49
CA SER A 523 -19.19 -1.82 -35.49
C SER A 523 -17.98 -2.56 -34.91
N LEU A 524 -17.53 -3.63 -35.59
CA LEU A 524 -16.30 -4.36 -35.23
C LEU A 524 -15.02 -3.55 -35.50
N LYS A 525 -15.10 -2.47 -36.30
CA LYS A 525 -13.95 -1.69 -36.76
C LYS A 525 -13.10 -1.10 -35.61
N PRO A 526 -13.66 -0.44 -34.57
CA PRO A 526 -12.85 0.10 -33.47
C PRO A 526 -12.16 -0.98 -32.63
N ILE A 527 -12.79 -2.15 -32.48
CA ILE A 527 -12.19 -3.30 -31.79
C ILE A 527 -10.96 -3.76 -32.58
N LEU A 528 -11.10 -3.96 -33.89
CA LEU A 528 -10.01 -4.36 -34.76
C LEU A 528 -8.88 -3.31 -34.77
N LEU A 529 -9.21 -2.01 -34.81
CA LEU A 529 -8.23 -0.93 -34.76
C LEU A 529 -7.48 -0.90 -33.42
N VAL A 530 -8.15 -1.12 -32.29
CA VAL A 530 -7.50 -1.26 -30.97
C VAL A 530 -6.53 -2.43 -30.96
N ILE A 531 -6.95 -3.60 -31.47
CA ILE A 531 -6.10 -4.80 -31.51
C ILE A 531 -4.88 -4.57 -32.41
N ILE A 532 -5.08 -4.14 -33.65
CA ILE A 532 -4.00 -3.86 -34.60
C ILE A 532 -3.04 -2.83 -34.01
N SER A 533 -3.56 -1.74 -33.47
CA SER A 533 -2.74 -0.66 -32.92
C SER A 533 -1.97 -1.08 -31.68
N LEU A 534 -2.56 -1.90 -30.79
CA LEU A 534 -1.86 -2.52 -29.66
C LEU A 534 -0.67 -3.34 -30.14
N PHE A 535 -0.89 -4.22 -31.12
CA PHE A 535 0.19 -5.04 -31.69
C PHE A 535 1.24 -4.18 -32.40
N MET A 536 0.85 -3.13 -33.14
CA MET A 536 1.80 -2.20 -33.74
C MET A 536 2.67 -1.51 -32.68
N GLY A 537 2.09 -1.07 -31.57
CA GLY A 537 2.84 -0.53 -30.42
C GLY A 537 3.82 -1.56 -29.87
N TYR A 538 3.34 -2.76 -29.58
CA TYR A 538 4.17 -3.85 -29.07
C TYR A 538 5.33 -4.20 -30.01
N PHE A 539 5.04 -4.47 -31.28
CA PHE A 539 6.05 -4.89 -32.26
C PHE A 539 7.01 -3.75 -32.62
N SER A 540 6.56 -2.49 -32.68
CA SER A 540 7.46 -1.37 -33.00
C SER A 540 8.59 -1.22 -31.98
N LEU A 541 8.28 -1.21 -30.68
CA LEU A 541 9.31 -1.15 -29.65
C LEU A 541 10.09 -2.45 -29.54
N LYS A 542 9.42 -3.61 -29.68
CA LYS A 542 10.11 -4.90 -29.63
C LYS A 542 11.12 -5.07 -30.78
N MET A 543 10.77 -4.63 -31.99
CA MET A 543 11.69 -4.61 -33.13
C MET A 543 12.86 -3.65 -32.87
N LEU A 544 12.59 -2.44 -32.35
CA LEU A 544 13.63 -1.47 -32.02
C LEU A 544 14.64 -2.04 -31.02
N VAL A 545 14.19 -2.62 -29.91
CA VAL A 545 15.11 -3.16 -28.89
C VAL A 545 15.82 -4.42 -29.37
N ASN A 546 15.21 -5.20 -30.28
CA ASN A 546 15.85 -6.39 -30.86
C ASN A 546 16.99 -6.09 -31.83
N THR A 547 17.12 -4.85 -32.34
CA THR A 547 18.31 -4.44 -33.11
C THR A 547 19.55 -4.29 -32.23
N VAL A 548 19.36 -4.26 -30.91
CA VAL A 548 20.44 -4.11 -29.95
C VAL A 548 20.92 -5.48 -29.50
N SER A 549 22.06 -5.89 -30.02
CA SER A 549 22.76 -7.12 -29.65
C SER A 549 24.26 -6.88 -29.55
N VAL A 550 24.92 -7.76 -28.81
CA VAL A 550 26.37 -7.88 -28.72
C VAL A 550 26.77 -9.31 -29.09
N GLU A 551 28.05 -9.54 -29.34
CA GLU A 551 28.56 -10.86 -29.64
C GLU A 551 28.26 -11.85 -28.48
N ASN A 552 27.94 -13.10 -28.81
CA ASN A 552 27.60 -14.19 -27.89
C ASN A 552 26.55 -13.85 -26.80
N MET A 553 25.67 -12.87 -27.07
CA MET A 553 24.59 -12.51 -26.16
C MET A 553 23.62 -13.68 -25.96
N LYS A 554 23.31 -14.01 -24.70
CA LYS A 554 22.39 -15.09 -24.32
C LYS A 554 21.15 -14.52 -23.62
N ILE A 555 19.96 -14.95 -24.04
CA ILE A 555 18.67 -14.52 -23.47
C ILE A 555 17.85 -15.74 -23.05
N GLU A 556 17.53 -15.84 -21.77
CA GLU A 556 16.84 -16.99 -21.15
C GLU A 556 15.56 -16.60 -20.40
N GLU A 557 14.63 -15.96 -21.11
CA GLU A 557 13.39 -15.42 -20.53
C GLU A 557 12.23 -16.43 -20.38
N TYR A 558 12.46 -17.71 -20.65
CA TYR A 558 11.41 -18.75 -20.60
C TYR A 558 10.84 -18.96 -19.19
N ARG A 559 11.51 -18.43 -18.16
CA ARG A 559 11.09 -18.45 -16.74
C ARG A 559 10.15 -17.31 -16.36
N ASN A 560 10.01 -16.26 -17.19
CA ASN A 560 9.33 -15.01 -16.82
C ASN A 560 7.82 -15.14 -16.55
N VAL A 561 7.16 -16.18 -17.08
CA VAL A 561 5.73 -16.44 -16.84
C VAL A 561 5.53 -17.34 -15.63
N ILE A 562 6.28 -18.45 -15.57
CA ILE A 562 6.12 -19.46 -14.52
C ILE A 562 6.66 -18.98 -13.18
N GLY A 563 7.80 -18.30 -13.15
CA GLY A 563 8.43 -17.86 -11.90
C GLY A 563 7.49 -17.05 -11.00
N PRO A 564 6.88 -15.95 -11.49
CA PRO A 564 5.92 -15.18 -10.70
C PRO A 564 4.70 -15.98 -10.25
N LEU A 565 4.21 -16.93 -11.06
CA LEU A 565 3.07 -17.78 -10.65
C LEU A 565 3.47 -18.80 -9.58
N LEU A 566 4.66 -19.40 -9.71
CA LEU A 566 5.19 -20.38 -8.79
C LEU A 566 5.34 -19.75 -7.40
N MET A 567 6.06 -18.64 -7.31
CA MET A 567 6.25 -17.87 -6.07
C MET A 567 4.92 -17.32 -5.54
N GLY A 568 4.06 -16.82 -6.43
CA GLY A 568 2.78 -16.25 -6.02
C GLY A 568 1.78 -17.26 -5.46
N THR A 569 1.87 -18.52 -5.84
CA THR A 569 1.00 -19.60 -5.31
C THR A 569 1.58 -20.34 -4.12
N ASN A 570 2.82 -20.03 -3.74
CA ASN A 570 3.47 -20.61 -2.57
C ASN A 570 2.85 -20.06 -1.27
N ILE A 571 2.30 -20.96 -0.46
CA ILE A 571 1.63 -20.64 0.80
C ILE A 571 2.65 -20.27 1.88
N ASP A 572 3.74 -21.02 2.00
CA ASP A 572 4.78 -20.84 3.03
C ASP A 572 5.46 -19.46 2.91
N SER A 573 5.79 -19.05 1.69
CA SER A 573 6.37 -17.74 1.40
C SER A 573 5.37 -16.59 1.44
N LYS A 574 4.10 -16.87 1.74
CA LYS A 574 2.99 -15.90 1.73
C LYS A 574 2.85 -15.19 0.36
N GLY A 575 3.15 -15.92 -0.72
CA GLY A 575 3.08 -15.44 -2.11
C GLY A 575 4.21 -14.49 -2.53
N ARG A 576 5.31 -14.44 -1.77
CA ARG A 576 6.46 -13.55 -2.03
C ARG A 576 7.59 -14.30 -2.73
N HIS A 577 8.53 -13.56 -3.29
CA HIS A 577 9.80 -14.13 -3.72
C HIS A 577 10.44 -14.95 -2.59
N ASN A 578 10.91 -16.15 -2.92
CA ASN A 578 11.56 -17.06 -2.00
C ASN A 578 12.64 -17.87 -2.72
N ILE A 579 13.70 -18.23 -1.99
CA ILE A 579 14.85 -18.97 -2.53
C ILE A 579 14.45 -20.37 -3.01
N PRO A 580 13.68 -21.18 -2.26
CA PRO A 580 13.33 -22.54 -2.69
C PRO A 580 12.63 -22.61 -4.05
N ASP A 581 11.63 -21.75 -4.30
CA ASP A 581 10.96 -21.71 -5.60
C ASP A 581 11.88 -21.17 -6.70
N SER A 582 12.80 -20.26 -6.37
CA SER A 582 13.81 -19.80 -7.31
C SER A 582 14.71 -20.97 -7.71
N GLU A 583 15.35 -21.65 -6.75
CA GLU A 583 16.21 -22.80 -7.00
C GLU A 583 15.49 -23.90 -7.79
N LEU A 584 14.24 -24.20 -7.44
CA LEU A 584 13.41 -25.14 -8.18
C LEU A 584 13.20 -24.70 -9.64
N LEU A 585 12.86 -23.42 -9.87
CA LEU A 585 12.68 -22.86 -11.20
C LEU A 585 13.98 -22.89 -12.03
N TYR A 586 15.13 -22.70 -11.40
CA TYR A 586 16.45 -22.73 -12.05
C TYR A 586 16.96 -24.16 -12.26
N SER A 587 16.45 -25.16 -11.52
CA SER A 587 16.76 -26.57 -11.72
C SER A 587 16.17 -27.15 -13.02
N TRP A 588 15.11 -26.52 -13.54
CA TRP A 588 14.42 -26.97 -14.75
C TRP A 588 15.03 -26.39 -16.01
N ASN A 589 15.12 -27.23 -17.05
CA ASN A 589 15.43 -26.78 -18.39
C ASN A 589 14.20 -26.10 -19.05
N LYS A 590 14.41 -25.53 -20.24
CA LYS A 590 13.38 -24.77 -20.96
C LYS A 590 12.07 -25.53 -21.18
N ASP A 591 12.14 -26.82 -21.49
CA ASP A 591 10.97 -27.64 -21.81
C ASP A 591 10.24 -28.10 -20.53
N GLU A 592 10.96 -28.19 -19.43
CA GLU A 592 10.45 -28.57 -18.11
C GLU A 592 9.76 -27.42 -17.38
N VAL A 593 10.25 -26.18 -17.52
CA VAL A 593 9.78 -25.03 -16.73
C VAL A 593 8.26 -24.87 -16.76
N PHE A 594 7.65 -24.92 -17.95
CA PHE A 594 6.19 -24.80 -18.06
C PHE A 594 5.47 -26.05 -17.54
N LYS A 595 5.91 -27.23 -17.96
CA LYS A 595 5.26 -28.50 -17.62
C LYS A 595 5.28 -28.76 -16.11
N ASN A 596 6.45 -28.70 -15.49
CA ASN A 596 6.65 -28.98 -14.08
C ASN A 596 6.12 -27.82 -13.21
N GLY A 597 6.37 -26.58 -13.63
CA GLY A 597 5.89 -25.40 -12.92
C GLY A 597 4.37 -25.38 -12.80
N MET A 598 3.64 -25.64 -13.89
CA MET A 598 2.18 -25.67 -13.86
C MET A 598 1.63 -26.77 -12.95
N VAL A 599 2.28 -27.94 -12.87
CA VAL A 599 1.89 -29.01 -11.94
C VAL A 599 1.99 -28.52 -10.50
N VAL A 600 3.12 -27.92 -10.11
CA VAL A 600 3.33 -27.40 -8.74
C VAL A 600 2.33 -26.28 -8.39
N ILE A 601 2.11 -25.36 -9.33
CA ILE A 601 1.15 -24.25 -9.19
C ILE A 601 -0.27 -24.79 -8.96
N LEU A 602 -0.72 -25.73 -9.79
CA LEU A 602 -2.06 -26.31 -9.69
C LEU A 602 -2.21 -27.14 -8.42
N ASP A 603 -1.19 -27.91 -8.03
CA ASP A 603 -1.19 -28.68 -6.78
C ASP A 603 -1.40 -27.78 -5.55
N ARG A 604 -0.70 -26.65 -5.47
CA ARG A 604 -0.84 -25.68 -4.36
C ARG A 604 -2.27 -25.11 -4.26
N ILE A 605 -2.93 -24.89 -5.40
CA ILE A 605 -4.28 -24.35 -5.45
C ILE A 605 -5.33 -25.42 -5.17
N ILE A 606 -5.18 -26.61 -5.75
CA ILE A 606 -6.22 -27.66 -5.76
C ILE A 606 -6.17 -28.52 -4.50
N LYS A 607 -4.99 -28.84 -3.96
CA LYS A 607 -4.87 -29.71 -2.78
C LYS A 607 -5.34 -29.01 -1.51
N ASN A 608 -4.97 -27.73 -1.32
CA ASN A 608 -5.31 -26.95 -0.13
C ASN A 608 -6.01 -25.60 -0.48
N PRO A 609 -7.19 -25.62 -1.12
CA PRO A 609 -7.83 -24.39 -1.62
C PRO A 609 -8.22 -23.41 -0.50
N LEU A 610 -8.61 -23.90 0.67
CA LEU A 610 -8.93 -23.05 1.83
C LEU A 610 -7.69 -22.34 2.36
N GLU A 611 -6.55 -23.02 2.37
CA GLU A 611 -5.28 -22.45 2.81
C GLU A 611 -4.74 -21.42 1.82
N PHE A 612 -4.86 -21.71 0.52
CA PHE A 612 -4.57 -20.74 -0.54
C PHE A 612 -5.44 -19.48 -0.41
N ILE A 613 -6.74 -19.63 -0.15
CA ILE A 613 -7.65 -18.49 0.10
C ILE A 613 -7.23 -17.72 1.37
N LYS A 614 -6.85 -18.41 2.46
CA LYS A 614 -6.33 -17.78 3.67
C LYS A 614 -5.06 -16.98 3.37
N ASN A 615 -4.20 -17.48 2.48
CA ASN A 615 -2.96 -16.81 2.08
C ASN A 615 -3.21 -15.48 1.36
N LEU A 616 -4.35 -15.32 0.66
CA LEU A 616 -4.69 -14.05 0.00
C LEU A 616 -4.78 -12.87 0.97
N LYS A 617 -5.15 -13.11 2.24
CA LYS A 617 -5.11 -12.08 3.29
C LYS A 617 -3.70 -11.51 3.44
N TYR A 618 -2.68 -12.38 3.52
CA TYR A 618 -1.29 -11.96 3.67
C TYR A 618 -0.78 -11.30 2.39
N LYS A 619 -1.09 -11.87 1.22
CA LYS A 619 -0.69 -11.30 -0.06
C LYS A 619 -1.22 -9.89 -0.26
N TYR A 620 -2.52 -9.68 -0.06
CA TYR A 620 -3.14 -8.37 -0.25
C TYR A 620 -2.80 -7.39 0.87
N GLY A 621 -2.64 -7.87 2.10
CA GLY A 621 -2.13 -7.05 3.21
C GLY A 621 -0.72 -6.53 2.93
N TYR A 622 0.17 -7.40 2.44
CA TYR A 622 1.55 -7.04 2.12
C TYR A 622 1.65 -6.15 0.88
N MET A 623 0.96 -6.48 -0.20
CA MET A 623 0.98 -5.69 -1.43
C MET A 623 0.29 -4.35 -1.22
N PHE A 624 -1.02 -4.35 -0.94
CA PHE A 624 -1.82 -3.12 -0.94
C PHE A 624 -1.79 -2.35 0.37
N GLY A 625 -1.34 -2.97 1.47
CA GLY A 625 -1.23 -2.32 2.77
C GLY A 625 0.09 -1.57 2.97
N ASN A 626 1.16 -1.92 2.24
CA ASN A 626 2.50 -1.39 2.47
C ASN A 626 2.89 -0.31 1.45
N ASN A 627 3.04 0.95 1.88
CA ASN A 627 3.59 2.02 1.05
C ASN A 627 4.96 2.52 1.53
N THR A 628 5.67 1.74 2.36
CA THR A 628 7.04 2.03 2.82
C THR A 628 8.10 1.62 1.79
N TYR A 629 7.74 0.94 0.70
CA TYR A 629 8.72 0.42 -0.27
C TYR A 629 9.66 1.47 -0.83
N GLY A 630 9.19 2.71 -0.98
CA GLY A 630 10.03 3.82 -1.42
C GLY A 630 11.19 4.10 -0.47
N SER A 631 11.03 3.86 0.82
CA SER A 631 12.11 3.90 1.82
C SER A 631 12.96 2.63 1.82
N ASP A 632 12.37 1.51 1.40
CA ASP A 632 13.02 0.21 1.44
C ASP A 632 14.05 0.07 0.32
N VAL A 633 13.66 0.45 -0.90
CA VAL A 633 14.50 0.29 -2.09
C VAL A 633 15.39 1.50 -2.39
N ALA A 634 15.06 2.70 -1.89
CA ALA A 634 15.82 3.91 -2.20
C ALA A 634 16.95 4.20 -1.19
N PHE A 635 16.84 3.71 0.05
CA PHE A 635 17.92 3.78 1.03
C PHE A 635 18.70 2.47 1.02
N LEU A 636 20.01 2.51 1.31
CA LEU A 636 20.80 1.30 1.44
C LEU A 636 20.19 0.34 2.47
N ALA A 637 20.13 -0.94 2.09
CA ALA A 637 19.85 -2.02 3.02
C ALA A 637 20.97 -2.10 4.08
N LYS A 638 20.64 -2.65 5.25
CA LYS A 638 21.49 -2.72 6.44
C LYS A 638 22.83 -3.45 6.22
N ASP A 639 22.94 -4.22 5.14
CA ASP A 639 24.03 -5.16 4.87
C ASP A 639 25.03 -4.63 3.83
N MET A 640 24.94 -3.35 3.43
CA MET A 640 25.80 -2.76 2.40
C MET A 640 26.85 -1.82 2.99
N ASN A 641 28.02 -1.74 2.34
CA ASN A 641 29.24 -1.16 2.90
C ASN A 641 29.09 0.34 3.21
N HIS A 642 28.85 0.64 4.49
CA HIS A 642 28.64 1.99 5.02
C HIS A 642 29.83 2.96 4.81
N LEU A 643 31.05 2.46 4.58
CA LEU A 643 32.26 3.27 4.47
C LEU A 643 32.29 4.20 3.26
N THR A 644 31.73 3.79 2.12
CA THR A 644 31.63 4.63 0.90
C THR A 644 30.52 5.67 1.00
N PHE A 645 29.57 5.49 1.92
CA PHE A 645 28.38 6.32 2.06
C PHE A 645 28.55 7.43 3.11
N GLN A 646 29.24 7.14 4.22
CA GLN A 646 29.47 8.10 5.31
C GLN A 646 30.41 9.26 4.92
N THR A 647 31.23 9.12 3.88
CA THR A 647 32.14 10.19 3.44
C THR A 647 31.41 11.41 2.88
N ASN A 648 30.17 11.27 2.40
CA ASN A 648 29.39 12.36 1.80
C ASN A 648 27.98 12.57 2.41
N TRP A 649 27.52 11.72 3.33
CA TRP A 649 26.20 11.82 3.96
C TRP A 649 26.31 11.88 5.49
N PRO A 650 26.18 13.07 6.12
CA PRO A 650 26.42 13.26 7.55
C PRO A 650 25.25 12.84 8.45
N PHE A 651 24.15 12.32 7.89
CA PHE A 651 22.94 12.02 8.64
C PHE A 651 22.78 10.52 8.91
N ASP A 652 22.20 10.17 10.05
CA ASP A 652 21.82 8.79 10.36
C ASP A 652 20.76 8.28 9.36
N THR A 653 21.19 7.39 8.47
CA THR A 653 20.38 6.81 7.41
C THR A 653 19.22 5.99 7.94
N THR A 654 19.39 5.31 9.09
CA THR A 654 18.37 4.43 9.64
C THR A 654 17.19 5.26 10.14
N SER A 655 17.43 6.31 10.93
CA SER A 655 16.36 7.17 11.42
C SER A 655 15.66 7.92 10.29
N ILE A 656 16.37 8.43 9.28
CA ILE A 656 15.75 9.07 8.12
C ILE A 656 14.88 8.07 7.35
N ARG A 657 15.36 6.86 7.10
CA ARG A 657 14.63 5.80 6.40
C ARG A 657 13.31 5.47 7.12
N ILE A 658 13.35 5.24 8.43
CA ILE A 658 12.15 4.95 9.26
C ILE A 658 11.18 6.14 9.26
N ASN A 659 11.68 7.36 9.44
CA ASN A 659 10.85 8.57 9.43
C ASN A 659 10.18 8.80 8.06
N PHE A 660 10.92 8.58 6.97
CA PHE A 660 10.39 8.66 5.61
C PHE A 660 9.36 7.56 5.33
N ALA A 661 9.61 6.32 5.80
CA ALA A 661 8.66 5.23 5.74
C ALA A 661 7.34 5.59 6.43
N ALA A 662 7.41 6.17 7.64
CA ALA A 662 6.25 6.64 8.37
C ALA A 662 5.48 7.73 7.61
N PHE A 663 6.18 8.75 7.11
CA PHE A 663 5.55 9.78 6.30
C PHE A 663 4.89 9.20 5.04
N SER A 664 5.53 8.25 4.35
CA SER A 664 4.99 7.59 3.16
C SER A 664 3.73 6.77 3.47
N GLN A 665 3.73 6.04 4.59
CA GLN A 665 2.60 5.20 5.00
C GLN A 665 1.41 6.05 5.45
N TYR A 666 1.61 7.05 6.30
CA TYR A 666 0.54 7.95 6.74
C TYR A 666 -0.04 8.79 5.58
N SER A 667 0.78 9.18 4.61
CA SER A 667 0.31 9.87 3.40
C SER A 667 -0.58 8.97 2.54
N TYR A 668 -0.24 7.68 2.44
CA TYR A 668 -1.06 6.69 1.77
C TYR A 668 -2.41 6.47 2.48
N TRP A 669 -2.42 6.44 3.82
CA TRP A 669 -3.67 6.39 4.59
C TRP A 669 -4.59 7.56 4.29
N CYS A 670 -4.04 8.79 4.29
CA CYS A 670 -4.79 9.99 3.96
C CYS A 670 -5.42 9.88 2.56
N ILE A 671 -4.64 9.42 1.57
CA ILE A 671 -5.13 9.30 0.19
C ILE A 671 -6.21 8.23 0.06
N LEU A 672 -6.05 7.04 0.64
CA LEU A 672 -7.08 6.00 0.59
C LEU A 672 -8.35 6.43 1.30
N PHE A 673 -8.24 7.05 2.47
CA PHE A 673 -9.38 7.58 3.22
C PHE A 673 -10.15 8.61 2.38
N ILE A 674 -9.44 9.59 1.80
CA ILE A 674 -10.08 10.61 0.97
C ILE A 674 -10.63 10.01 -0.33
N ALA A 675 -9.92 9.07 -0.97
CA ALA A 675 -10.39 8.39 -2.18
C ALA A 675 -11.71 7.66 -1.95
N MET A 676 -11.87 7.02 -0.79
CA MET A 676 -13.11 6.36 -0.39
C MET A 676 -14.29 7.33 -0.33
N LEU A 677 -14.08 8.58 0.07
CA LEU A 677 -15.15 9.60 0.10
C LEU A 677 -15.74 9.90 -1.30
N SER A 678 -15.01 9.61 -2.39
CA SER A 678 -15.48 9.86 -3.75
C SER A 678 -16.72 9.03 -4.09
N THR A 679 -16.88 7.88 -3.45
CA THR A 679 -18.02 6.96 -3.64
C THR A 679 -19.36 7.64 -3.34
N PHE A 680 -19.38 8.53 -2.34
CA PHE A 680 -20.58 9.29 -1.94
C PHE A 680 -20.96 10.39 -2.92
N ILE A 681 -20.10 10.72 -3.90
CA ILE A 681 -20.40 11.75 -4.89
C ILE A 681 -21.25 11.18 -6.02
N LEU A 682 -22.47 11.71 -6.14
CA LEU A 682 -23.46 11.29 -7.13
C LEU A 682 -23.40 12.16 -8.38
N ASN A 683 -22.46 11.86 -9.28
CA ASN A 683 -22.31 12.57 -10.55
C ASN A 683 -21.94 11.57 -11.66
N LYS A 684 -22.67 11.59 -12.79
CA LYS A 684 -22.47 10.66 -13.91
C LYS A 684 -21.06 10.69 -14.52
N LYS A 685 -20.41 11.87 -14.57
CA LYS A 685 -19.03 11.99 -15.07
C LYS A 685 -18.02 11.36 -14.10
N ILE A 686 -18.24 11.53 -12.80
CA ILE A 686 -17.44 10.92 -11.74
C ILE A 686 -17.62 9.40 -11.75
N GLU A 687 -18.86 8.92 -11.87
CA GLU A 687 -19.16 7.49 -11.92
C GLU A 687 -18.40 6.78 -13.02
N PHE A 688 -18.29 7.41 -14.19
CA PHE A 688 -17.50 6.86 -15.27
C PHE A 688 -16.03 6.65 -14.91
N THR A 689 -15.39 7.68 -14.32
CA THR A 689 -14.01 7.57 -13.82
C THR A 689 -13.89 6.52 -12.73
N GLN A 690 -14.92 6.38 -11.89
CA GLN A 690 -14.99 5.34 -10.87
C GLN A 690 -15.07 3.94 -11.46
N TYR A 691 -15.85 3.73 -12.53
CA TYR A 691 -15.88 2.44 -13.24
C TYR A 691 -14.50 2.08 -13.81
N PHE A 692 -13.82 3.05 -14.43
CA PHE A 692 -12.46 2.87 -14.93
C PHE A 692 -11.48 2.47 -13.82
N GLY A 693 -11.47 3.25 -12.73
CA GLY A 693 -10.60 2.95 -11.60
C GLY A 693 -10.92 1.60 -10.95
N MET A 694 -12.19 1.22 -10.89
CA MET A 694 -12.60 -0.07 -10.36
C MET A 694 -12.08 -1.24 -11.21
N ILE A 695 -12.17 -1.14 -12.54
CA ILE A 695 -11.61 -2.18 -13.44
C ILE A 695 -10.12 -2.33 -13.21
N ILE A 696 -9.38 -1.23 -13.11
CA ILE A 696 -7.92 -1.26 -12.88
C ILE A 696 -7.60 -1.96 -11.55
N VAL A 697 -8.30 -1.61 -10.47
CA VAL A 697 -8.08 -2.20 -9.15
C VAL A 697 -8.46 -3.68 -9.13
N ILE A 698 -9.59 -4.07 -9.76
CA ILE A 698 -10.02 -5.47 -9.84
C ILE A 698 -9.05 -6.29 -10.71
N SER A 699 -8.61 -5.75 -11.84
CA SER A 699 -7.58 -6.37 -12.68
C SER A 699 -6.32 -6.69 -11.88
N ALA A 700 -5.85 -5.75 -11.06
CA ALA A 700 -4.71 -5.98 -10.18
C ALA A 700 -5.02 -7.05 -9.12
N LEU A 701 -6.15 -6.97 -8.41
CA LEU A 701 -6.54 -7.95 -7.41
C LEU A 701 -6.61 -9.38 -7.98
N ILE A 702 -7.26 -9.56 -9.13
CA ILE A 702 -7.37 -10.87 -9.80
C ILE A 702 -5.99 -11.39 -10.21
N ALA A 703 -5.16 -10.55 -10.84
CA ALA A 703 -3.83 -10.99 -11.29
C ALA A 703 -2.93 -11.39 -10.11
N TYR A 704 -2.87 -10.56 -9.06
CA TYR A 704 -2.04 -10.79 -7.88
C TYR A 704 -2.64 -11.78 -6.89
N THR A 705 -3.82 -12.34 -7.17
CA THR A 705 -4.26 -13.60 -6.57
C THR A 705 -3.23 -14.70 -6.85
N PHE A 706 -2.73 -14.76 -8.09
CA PHE A 706 -1.85 -15.83 -8.57
C PHE A 706 -0.39 -15.42 -8.64
N PHE A 707 -0.08 -14.19 -9.04
CA PHE A 707 1.30 -13.74 -9.18
C PHE A 707 1.97 -13.41 -7.84
N GLU A 708 3.29 -13.46 -7.84
CA GLU A 708 4.18 -12.97 -6.81
C GLU A 708 3.81 -11.53 -6.42
N VAL A 709 3.82 -11.26 -5.12
CA VAL A 709 3.43 -9.95 -4.59
C VAL A 709 4.58 -9.21 -3.95
N GLN A 710 4.67 -7.94 -4.29
CA GLN A 710 5.54 -6.98 -3.66
C GLN A 710 4.81 -5.65 -3.46
N PRO A 711 5.18 -4.87 -2.43
CA PRO A 711 4.54 -3.59 -2.17
C PRO A 711 4.65 -2.63 -3.35
N ARG A 712 5.75 -2.62 -4.11
CA ARG A 712 5.86 -1.70 -5.27
C ARG A 712 4.89 -2.02 -6.41
N TYR A 713 4.30 -3.22 -6.44
CA TYR A 713 3.44 -3.66 -7.55
C TYR A 713 2.08 -2.95 -7.62
N HIS A 714 1.63 -2.25 -6.57
CA HIS A 714 0.46 -1.35 -6.67
C HIS A 714 0.82 0.06 -7.16
N SER A 715 2.07 0.36 -7.51
CA SER A 715 2.44 1.66 -8.10
C SER A 715 1.56 2.07 -9.30
N PRO A 716 1.19 1.16 -10.23
CA PRO A 716 0.33 1.52 -11.37
C PRO A 716 -1.10 1.92 -10.99
N ILE A 717 -1.56 1.55 -9.79
CA ILE A 717 -2.92 1.87 -9.32
C ILE A 717 -2.97 3.10 -8.39
N ILE A 718 -1.84 3.55 -7.84
CA ILE A 718 -1.75 4.77 -7.01
C ILE A 718 -2.34 6.01 -7.71
N PRO A 719 -2.05 6.28 -8.99
CA PRO A 719 -2.67 7.41 -9.72
C PRO A 719 -4.20 7.41 -9.64
N ILE A 720 -4.84 6.24 -9.63
CA ILE A 720 -6.30 6.11 -9.56
C ILE A 720 -6.81 6.54 -8.18
N PHE A 721 -6.15 6.12 -7.11
CA PHE A 721 -6.50 6.55 -5.76
C PHE A 721 -6.32 8.06 -5.60
N VAL A 722 -5.27 8.64 -6.18
CA VAL A 722 -5.04 10.09 -6.18
C VAL A 722 -6.12 10.85 -6.96
N ILE A 723 -6.56 10.33 -8.12
CA ILE A 723 -7.67 10.91 -8.87
C ILE A 723 -8.96 10.88 -8.04
N PHE A 724 -9.27 9.74 -7.40
CA PHE A 724 -10.42 9.63 -6.50
C PHE A 724 -10.32 10.60 -5.32
N ALA A 725 -9.14 10.75 -4.72
CA ALA A 725 -8.94 11.71 -3.64
C ALA A 725 -9.16 13.15 -4.11
N GLY A 726 -8.65 13.52 -5.29
CA GLY A 726 -8.90 14.84 -5.89
C GLY A 726 -10.38 15.10 -6.18
N ILE A 727 -11.14 14.07 -6.58
CA ILE A 727 -12.60 14.15 -6.76
C ILE A 727 -13.30 14.42 -5.43
N SER A 728 -12.88 13.80 -4.33
CA SER A 728 -13.50 14.02 -3.02
C SER A 728 -13.38 15.46 -2.54
N PHE A 729 -12.25 16.14 -2.80
CA PHE A 729 -12.10 17.57 -2.51
C PHE A 729 -13.00 18.47 -3.37
N SER A 730 -13.64 17.93 -4.41
CA SER A 730 -14.61 18.67 -5.21
C SER A 730 -16.02 18.67 -4.59
N PHE A 731 -16.25 17.92 -3.51
CA PHE A 731 -17.50 17.93 -2.74
C PHE A 731 -17.86 19.32 -2.23
N PHE A 732 -16.86 20.13 -1.85
CA PHE A 732 -17.04 21.53 -1.40
C PHE A 732 -17.66 22.47 -2.47
N ASN A 733 -17.72 22.04 -3.74
CA ASN A 733 -18.36 22.79 -4.82
C ASN A 733 -19.82 22.36 -5.11
N LEU A 734 -20.28 21.22 -4.59
CA LEU A 734 -21.62 20.68 -4.92
C LEU A 734 -22.76 21.44 -4.23
N ASN A 735 -22.47 22.21 -3.18
CA ASN A 735 -23.48 22.97 -2.42
C ASN A 735 -23.99 24.24 -3.13
N ASN A 736 -23.52 24.55 -4.35
CA ASN A 736 -23.83 25.80 -5.06
C ASN A 736 -24.64 25.59 -6.37
N LYS A 737 -25.21 24.41 -6.62
CA LYS A 737 -26.08 24.18 -7.79
C LYS A 737 -27.35 23.45 -7.45
#